data_AF-A0A6J1HP68-F1
#
_entry.id   AF-A0A6J1HP68-F1
#
_cell.length_a   1.000
_cell.length_b   1.000
_cell.length_c   1.000
_cell.angle_alpha   90.00
_cell.angle_beta   90.00
_cell.angle_gamma   90.00
#
_symmetry.space_group_name_H-M   'P 1'
#
loop_
_entity.id
_entity.type
_entity.pdbx_description
1 polymer ?
#
loop_
_entity_poly.entity_id
_entity_poly.type
_entity_poly.pdbx_seq_one_letter_code
_entity_poly.pdbx_strand_id
1 'polypeptide(L)'
;MASCLGVGGSLFGASVQRNRASLVRERERSCSSIGKGNGRLKSEGEEKKIKLRNDVPEKLEPFWDDGYGTMTLKDYFAAAKEFTRHPDGGPPRWFCPVASGYPLKGSPILLFLPGADGTGCGLIMHHQALGKAFEVRCLHIPVQDRTPFEGLVKLVEETIRSEHASSPNKPIYLVGDSFGGCLALAVASSNPEIDLVLILTNPATSFGRSQLQPLLPLLGAMPDALHETVLYLLSFVVGEPLKIATVNVDRKLPPMQQLEKMSLNLTSLLPYLSELVSIIPKDTFLWKLKLLESAAAYANSRLHAVKAEVLVLASGKDNMVPSRDEAQRLQRLLPNCRVRYFNENGHALLLEDGIGLMTVIKCTNKYRRSRKHDIVSDYLPPSVGEYNYAFTQVTGLFHFLAGSTMFSTLGDGTIVRGLSGVPNEGPVLLVGYHNLLGIELAPLVERFIREKNVVVRGIAHPELFLGKLDSESPETSMVDWMKVFGAVPVTANNLYKLLSEKAHVLLYPGGAREALHYKGEEYKLFWPNQQEFVRMAARFGATIVPFGAVGEDDMAQLVLDYNDFMKIPVLNDSLREVNENSAKVRDVDSGEVASQVLFIPLLFPKIPGRLYYLFGKPIVTKGREEFLKDKKNANDLYNHVKSEVELSLAYLIKKRKEDPYRSLIDRTVYRAIYSSQHEVPTFDP
;
A
#
# COMPACT_ATOMS: atom_id res chain seq x y z
N MET A 1 -19.78 57.18 -32.57
CA MET A 1 -20.16 58.61 -32.57
C MET A 1 -20.75 58.94 -31.22
N ALA A 2 -20.16 59.96 -30.58
CA ALA A 2 -20.70 60.82 -29.52
C ALA A 2 -21.24 60.20 -28.21
N SER A 3 -20.38 60.31 -27.20
CA SER A 3 -20.57 60.36 -25.75
C SER A 3 -21.32 61.61 -25.25
N CYS A 4 -21.56 61.66 -23.92
CA CYS A 4 -21.77 62.82 -22.99
C CYS A 4 -23.19 62.86 -22.35
N LEU A 5 -23.46 62.92 -21.03
CA LEU A 5 -22.77 63.30 -19.76
C LEU A 5 -23.36 62.46 -18.59
N GLY A 6 -22.62 62.02 -17.53
CA GLY A 6 -22.23 62.76 -16.30
C GLY A 6 -23.46 63.11 -15.43
N VAL A 7 -23.63 62.84 -14.12
CA VAL A 7 -22.79 62.69 -12.90
C VAL A 7 -23.73 62.08 -11.82
N GLY A 8 -23.39 61.03 -11.05
CA GLY A 8 -22.70 61.09 -9.75
C GLY A 8 -23.50 60.41 -8.63
N GLY A 9 -22.81 59.76 -7.67
CA GLY A 9 -23.37 59.47 -6.34
C GLY A 9 -23.41 58.01 -5.86
N SER A 10 -22.28 57.54 -5.31
CA SER A 10 -22.18 56.72 -4.06
C SER A 10 -23.08 55.49 -3.89
N LEU A 11 -22.47 54.29 -3.96
CA LEU A 11 -22.92 53.10 -3.19
C LEU A 11 -21.71 52.30 -2.68
N PHE A 12 -21.49 52.37 -1.37
CA PHE A 12 -20.74 51.40 -0.58
C PHE A 12 -21.52 50.07 -0.56
N GLY A 13 -20.83 48.96 -0.80
CA GLY A 13 -21.40 47.61 -0.70
C GLY A 13 -20.33 46.55 -0.92
N ALA A 14 -19.59 46.24 0.14
CA ALA A 14 -18.50 45.28 0.14
C ALA A 14 -18.98 43.85 -0.14
N SER A 15 -18.36 43.18 -1.11
CA SER A 15 -18.42 41.72 -1.26
C SER A 15 -17.14 41.09 -0.70
N VAL A 16 -17.29 40.39 0.42
CA VAL A 16 -16.21 39.68 1.12
C VAL A 16 -15.92 38.36 0.40
N GLN A 17 -14.71 38.29 -0.14
CA GLN A 17 -14.07 37.10 -0.68
C GLN A 17 -13.72 36.14 0.49
N ARG A 18 -14.30 34.92 0.49
CA ARG A 18 -13.97 33.88 1.48
C ARG A 18 -12.60 33.29 1.19
N ASN A 19 -11.61 33.65 2.00
CA ASN A 19 -10.28 33.03 2.02
C ASN A 19 -10.32 31.59 2.54
N ARG A 20 -9.54 30.74 1.86
CA ARG A 20 -9.20 29.36 2.23
C ARG A 20 -8.13 29.34 3.34
N ALA A 21 -8.37 28.47 4.32
CA ALA A 21 -7.44 27.70 5.15
C ALA A 21 -6.38 28.41 6.01
N SER A 22 -6.52 28.30 7.34
CA SER A 22 -5.41 28.29 8.29
C SER A 22 -4.98 26.84 8.55
N LEU A 23 -3.70 26.52 8.33
CA LEU A 23 -3.17 25.15 8.34
C LEU A 23 -2.44 24.74 9.62
N VAL A 24 -2.32 25.63 10.62
CA VAL A 24 -1.64 25.32 11.88
C VAL A 24 -2.46 25.84 13.05
N ARG A 25 -2.74 24.95 14.01
CA ARG A 25 -3.25 25.33 15.33
C ARG A 25 -2.29 24.78 16.37
N GLU A 26 -1.47 25.65 16.94
CA GLU A 26 -0.77 25.32 18.19
C GLU A 26 -1.81 25.11 19.29
N ARG A 27 -1.69 23.97 19.97
CA ARG A 27 -2.40 23.70 21.21
C ARG A 27 -1.42 23.13 22.20
N GLU A 28 -0.86 24.00 23.04
CA GLU A 28 -0.31 23.57 24.32
C GLU A 28 -1.46 23.06 25.19
N ARG A 29 -1.39 21.80 25.61
CA ARG A 29 -2.14 21.31 26.78
C ARG A 29 -1.23 20.41 27.60
N SER A 30 -0.68 21.00 28.66
CA SER A 30 -0.28 20.31 29.87
C SER A 30 -1.46 19.45 30.37
N CYS A 31 -1.20 18.16 30.58
CA CYS A 31 -2.14 17.24 31.20
C CYS A 31 -1.66 16.94 32.62
N SER A 32 -2.20 17.65 33.60
CA SER A 32 -2.09 17.29 35.02
C SER A 32 -3.48 17.26 35.64
N SER A 33 -3.84 16.10 36.16
CA SER A 33 -5.07 15.82 36.93
C SER A 33 -5.11 16.59 38.26
N ILE A 34 -6.30 17.03 38.66
CA ILE A 34 -6.94 16.78 39.98
C ILE A 34 -8.35 17.37 39.96
N GLY A 35 -9.34 16.58 40.39
CA GLY A 35 -10.74 16.99 40.46
C GLY A 35 -11.07 17.90 41.64
N LYS A 36 -12.07 18.75 41.44
CA LYS A 36 -13.07 19.14 42.45
C LYS A 36 -14.27 19.72 41.70
N GLY A 37 -15.47 19.31 42.11
CA GLY A 37 -16.71 19.62 41.44
C GLY A 37 -17.06 21.11 41.46
N ASN A 38 -17.76 21.53 40.42
CA ASN A 38 -18.96 22.35 40.55
C ASN A 38 -19.73 22.35 39.22
N GLY A 39 -21.04 22.17 39.32
CA GLY A 39 -21.95 22.10 38.18
C GLY A 39 -21.95 23.39 37.37
N ARG A 40 -21.78 23.25 36.05
CA ARG A 40 -22.08 24.31 35.09
C ARG A 40 -22.58 23.68 33.79
N LEU A 41 -23.70 24.21 33.29
CA LEU A 41 -24.34 23.78 32.05
C LEU A 41 -23.31 23.70 30.91
N LYS A 42 -23.23 22.52 30.28
CA LYS A 42 -22.39 22.29 29.09
C LYS A 42 -22.98 23.08 27.92
N SER A 43 -22.14 23.85 27.25
CA SER A 43 -22.51 24.55 26.02
C SER A 43 -22.65 23.55 24.86
N GLU A 44 -23.59 23.79 23.94
CA GLU A 44 -23.85 22.93 22.75
C GLU A 44 -22.60 22.67 21.88
N GLY A 45 -21.56 23.52 22.00
CA GLY A 45 -20.26 23.33 21.34
C GLY A 45 -19.38 22.25 21.95
N GLU A 46 -19.52 21.96 23.26
CA GLU A 46 -18.85 20.84 23.92
C GLU A 46 -19.59 19.52 23.67
N GLU A 47 -20.93 19.53 23.61
CA GLU A 47 -21.70 18.34 23.23
C GLU A 47 -21.44 17.90 21.79
N LYS A 48 -21.27 18.83 20.83
CA LYS A 48 -20.86 18.48 19.46
C LYS A 48 -19.44 17.90 19.39
N LYS A 49 -18.49 18.39 20.19
CA LYS A 49 -17.13 17.83 20.28
C LYS A 49 -17.08 16.48 21.00
N ILE A 50 -17.96 16.26 21.97
CA ILE A 50 -18.09 14.98 22.68
C ILE A 50 -18.80 13.95 21.79
N LYS A 51 -19.81 14.34 21.01
CA LYS A 51 -20.44 13.47 20.00
C LYS A 51 -19.45 13.07 18.88
N LEU A 52 -18.67 14.01 18.35
CA LEU A 52 -17.61 13.71 17.36
C LEU A 52 -16.49 12.80 17.88
N ARG A 53 -16.24 12.75 19.20
CA ARG A 53 -15.27 11.82 19.80
C ARG A 53 -15.79 10.38 19.90
N ASN A 54 -17.11 10.18 19.86
CA ASN A 54 -17.72 8.85 20.00
C ASN A 54 -18.00 8.17 18.64
N ASP A 55 -17.92 8.89 17.52
CA ASP A 55 -18.13 8.39 16.15
C ASP A 55 -16.81 8.15 15.39
N VAL A 56 -15.73 7.75 16.09
CA VAL A 56 -14.49 7.37 15.40
C VAL A 56 -14.71 5.99 14.75
N PRO A 57 -14.54 5.86 13.42
CA PRO A 57 -14.77 4.59 12.73
C PRO A 57 -13.83 3.49 13.27
N GLU A 58 -14.36 2.28 13.41
CA GLU A 58 -13.60 1.10 13.84
C GLU A 58 -12.94 0.37 12.66
N LYS A 59 -13.49 0.53 11.45
CA LYS A 59 -12.98 -0.02 10.19
C LYS A 59 -13.01 1.05 9.09
N LEU A 60 -12.09 0.94 8.14
CA LEU A 60 -12.09 1.73 6.92
C LEU A 60 -12.94 1.00 5.87
N GLU A 61 -13.68 1.75 5.06
CA GLU A 61 -14.35 1.22 3.87
C GLU A 61 -13.37 1.19 2.69
N PRO A 62 -13.55 0.29 1.69
CA PRO A 62 -12.81 0.36 0.43
C PRO A 62 -13.02 1.71 -0.28
N PHE A 63 -12.11 2.08 -1.18
CA PHE A 63 -12.17 3.36 -1.91
C PHE A 63 -12.16 4.60 -1.01
N TRP A 64 -11.52 4.50 0.15
CA TRP A 64 -11.24 5.67 0.96
C TRP A 64 -10.23 6.59 0.25
N ASP A 65 -10.38 7.90 0.46
CA ASP A 65 -9.51 8.91 -0.15
C ASP A 65 -8.18 9.03 0.63
N ASP A 66 -7.09 8.63 -0.04
CA ASP A 66 -5.73 8.69 0.49
C ASP A 66 -5.04 10.04 0.25
N GLY A 67 -5.65 10.94 -0.53
CA GLY A 67 -5.08 12.23 -0.87
C GLY A 67 -3.89 12.14 -1.83
N TYR A 68 -3.65 11.00 -2.48
CA TYR A 68 -2.53 10.84 -3.41
C TYR A 68 -2.61 11.89 -4.53
N GLY A 69 -1.49 12.58 -4.80
CA GLY A 69 -1.40 13.62 -5.82
C GLY A 69 -2.09 14.95 -5.48
N THR A 70 -2.69 15.10 -4.29
CA THR A 70 -3.33 16.37 -3.88
C THR A 70 -2.33 17.41 -3.40
N MET A 71 -1.26 16.97 -2.73
CA MET A 71 -0.15 17.78 -2.25
C MET A 71 1.08 17.55 -3.13
N THR A 72 1.91 18.56 -3.27
CA THR A 72 3.11 18.57 -4.11
C THR A 72 4.29 19.21 -3.36
N LEU A 73 5.49 19.19 -3.97
CA LEU A 73 6.66 19.83 -3.39
C LEU A 73 6.45 21.34 -3.17
N LYS A 74 5.58 21.97 -3.96
CA LYS A 74 5.13 23.35 -3.75
C LYS A 74 4.49 23.56 -2.38
N ASP A 75 3.62 22.64 -1.97
CA ASP A 75 2.92 22.70 -0.69
C ASP A 75 3.89 22.46 0.48
N TYR A 76 4.89 21.60 0.29
CA TYR A 76 6.00 21.44 1.22
C TYR A 76 6.72 22.77 1.45
N PHE A 77 7.12 23.47 0.38
CA PHE A 77 7.81 24.76 0.51
C PHE A 77 6.93 25.83 1.17
N ALA A 78 5.64 25.88 0.81
CA ALA A 78 4.70 26.80 1.44
C ALA A 78 4.58 26.55 2.96
N ALA A 79 4.47 25.27 3.37
CA ALA A 79 4.41 24.89 4.78
C ALA A 79 5.73 25.16 5.51
N ALA A 80 6.86 24.75 4.93
CA ALA A 80 8.19 24.99 5.49
C ALA A 80 8.44 26.49 5.72
N LYS A 81 7.99 27.35 4.80
CA LYS A 81 8.10 28.81 4.93
C LYS A 81 7.32 29.36 6.12
N GLU A 82 6.18 28.76 6.49
CA GLU A 82 5.44 29.21 7.69
C GLU A 82 6.24 28.97 8.97
N PHE A 83 6.98 27.86 9.06
CA PHE A 83 7.87 27.57 10.19
C PHE A 83 9.12 28.46 10.23
N THR A 84 9.54 29.06 9.10
CA THR A 84 10.74 29.92 9.03
C THR A 84 10.45 31.42 9.02
N ARG A 85 9.18 31.84 8.88
CA ARG A 85 8.76 33.26 8.81
C ARG A 85 8.94 34.04 10.10
N HIS A 86 8.88 33.38 11.24
CA HIS A 86 9.18 33.96 12.54
C HIS A 86 10.53 33.44 13.01
N PRO A 87 11.30 34.17 13.82
CA PRO A 87 12.46 33.62 14.51
C PRO A 87 11.94 32.56 15.48
N ASP A 88 11.70 31.37 14.96
CA ASP A 88 11.10 30.23 15.62
C ASP A 88 12.08 29.54 16.57
N GLY A 89 13.00 30.33 17.15
CA GLY A 89 14.17 29.93 17.95
C GLY A 89 13.82 29.31 19.31
N GLY A 90 12.66 28.67 19.42
CA GLY A 90 12.30 27.78 20.51
C GLY A 90 12.99 26.42 20.40
N PRO A 91 12.78 25.54 21.39
CA PRO A 91 13.32 24.19 21.37
C PRO A 91 12.64 23.32 20.30
N PRO A 92 13.26 22.18 19.91
CA PRO A 92 12.60 21.19 19.09
C PRO A 92 11.27 20.73 19.71
N ARG A 93 10.25 20.53 18.87
CA ARG A 93 8.88 20.29 19.33
C ARG A 93 8.07 19.43 18.37
N TRP A 94 7.06 18.75 18.91
CA TRP A 94 6.13 17.94 18.14
C TRP A 94 4.94 18.76 17.67
N PHE A 95 4.50 18.54 16.43
CA PHE A 95 3.21 19.03 15.95
C PHE A 95 2.40 17.90 15.29
N CYS A 96 1.08 18.05 15.29
CA CYS A 96 0.18 17.14 14.58
C CYS A 96 -0.31 17.80 13.29
N PRO A 97 -0.02 17.25 12.11
CA PRO A 97 -0.48 17.83 10.86
C PRO A 97 -2.01 17.80 10.76
N VAL A 98 -2.63 18.94 10.45
CA VAL A 98 -4.10 19.06 10.35
C VAL A 98 -4.67 18.13 9.28
N ALA A 99 -3.95 17.95 8.17
CA ALA A 99 -4.32 17.08 7.06
C ALA A 99 -4.46 15.59 7.47
N SER A 100 -3.87 15.18 8.59
CA SER A 100 -3.98 13.80 9.08
C SER A 100 -5.39 13.45 9.57
N GLY A 101 -6.19 14.44 9.97
CA GLY A 101 -7.54 14.18 10.46
C GLY A 101 -7.56 13.31 11.73
N TYR A 102 -8.57 12.44 11.84
CA TYR A 102 -8.75 11.51 12.95
C TYR A 102 -8.52 10.06 12.49
N PRO A 103 -7.63 9.31 13.14
CA PRO A 103 -7.36 7.93 12.77
C PRO A 103 -8.42 6.97 13.29
N LEU A 104 -8.41 5.73 12.79
CA LEU A 104 -9.24 4.64 13.30
C LEU A 104 -9.06 4.45 14.81
N LYS A 105 -10.12 3.98 15.47
CA LYS A 105 -10.05 3.65 16.90
C LYS A 105 -8.98 2.58 17.15
N GLY A 106 -8.13 2.83 18.15
CA GLY A 106 -7.05 1.91 18.51
C GLY A 106 -5.81 2.01 17.63
N SER A 107 -5.72 3.00 16.73
CA SER A 107 -4.53 3.22 15.91
C SER A 107 -3.26 3.41 16.76
N PRO A 108 -2.10 2.94 16.27
CA PRO A 108 -0.80 3.22 16.87
C PRO A 108 -0.34 4.64 16.55
N ILE A 109 0.67 5.12 17.28
CA ILE A 109 1.30 6.41 17.02
C ILE A 109 2.40 6.27 15.97
N LEU A 110 2.49 7.27 15.08
CA LEU A 110 3.58 7.42 14.12
C LEU A 110 4.29 8.74 14.39
N LEU A 111 5.57 8.64 14.74
CA LEU A 111 6.45 9.77 14.97
C LEU A 111 7.37 9.94 13.76
N PHE A 112 7.24 11.08 13.08
CA PHE A 112 8.11 11.46 11.98
C PHE A 112 9.31 12.26 12.47
N LEU A 113 10.50 11.81 12.08
CA LEU A 113 11.78 12.43 12.39
C LEU A 113 12.34 13.02 11.08
N PRO A 114 12.49 14.36 10.98
CA PRO A 114 12.80 15.02 9.73
C PRO A 114 14.24 14.82 9.27
N GLY A 115 14.47 15.13 7.99
CA GLY A 115 15.81 15.31 7.43
C GLY A 115 16.55 16.51 8.03
N ALA A 116 17.69 16.85 7.43
CA ALA A 116 18.57 17.91 7.93
C ALA A 116 17.93 19.31 7.94
N ASP A 117 16.89 19.53 7.12
CA ASP A 117 16.10 20.77 7.13
C ASP A 117 15.38 21.01 8.47
N GLY A 118 15.04 19.94 9.21
CA GLY A 118 14.38 20.03 10.51
C GLY A 118 12.93 20.52 10.48
N THR A 119 12.32 20.75 9.32
CA THR A 119 10.99 21.36 9.22
C THR A 119 9.88 20.47 9.80
N GLY A 120 10.04 19.14 9.71
CA GLY A 120 8.98 18.19 10.04
C GLY A 120 7.89 18.07 8.95
N CYS A 121 8.02 18.80 7.84
CA CYS A 121 7.04 18.83 6.76
C CYS A 121 7.27 17.76 5.68
N GLY A 122 8.34 16.97 5.77
CA GLY A 122 8.71 15.96 4.76
C GLY A 122 7.65 14.86 4.51
N LEU A 123 6.65 14.71 5.38
CA LEU A 123 5.51 13.79 5.18
C LEU A 123 4.26 14.45 4.59
N ILE A 124 4.31 15.69 4.11
CA ILE A 124 3.10 16.42 3.69
C ILE A 124 2.23 15.68 2.67
N MET A 125 2.85 14.94 1.74
CA MET A 125 2.16 14.14 0.73
C MET A 125 1.49 12.88 1.29
N HIS A 126 1.83 12.47 2.51
CA HIS A 126 1.39 11.22 3.12
C HIS A 126 0.50 11.43 4.35
N HIS A 127 0.40 12.66 4.88
CA HIS A 127 -0.36 12.95 6.10
C HIS A 127 -1.80 12.43 6.03
N GLN A 128 -2.51 12.66 4.92
CA GLN A 128 -3.91 12.23 4.78
C GLN A 128 -4.04 10.70 4.85
N ALA A 129 -3.21 9.96 4.12
CA ALA A 129 -3.23 8.51 4.12
C ALA A 129 -2.82 7.92 5.47
N LEU A 130 -1.69 8.37 6.03
CA LEU A 130 -1.18 7.92 7.32
C LEU A 130 -2.16 8.23 8.44
N GLY A 131 -2.76 9.42 8.41
CA GLY A 131 -3.72 9.88 9.40
C GLY A 131 -5.02 9.06 9.48
N LYS A 132 -5.31 8.19 8.50
CA LYS A 132 -6.40 7.21 8.62
C LYS A 132 -6.08 6.06 9.58
N ALA A 133 -4.81 5.68 9.71
CA ALA A 133 -4.39 4.49 10.44
C ALA A 133 -3.39 4.76 11.56
N PHE A 134 -2.90 6.00 11.69
CA PHE A 134 -1.91 6.41 12.68
C PHE A 134 -2.29 7.73 13.34
N GLU A 135 -1.96 7.84 14.63
CA GLU A 135 -1.82 9.15 15.27
C GLU A 135 -0.47 9.76 14.84
N VAL A 136 -0.50 10.63 13.81
CA VAL A 136 0.71 11.21 13.23
C VAL A 136 1.19 12.43 14.01
N ARG A 137 2.45 12.41 14.46
CA ARG A 137 3.16 13.56 15.00
C ARG A 137 4.49 13.74 14.29
N CYS A 138 4.81 14.98 13.93
CA CYS A 138 6.05 15.34 13.24
C CYS A 138 6.95 16.15 14.17
N LEU A 139 8.22 15.79 14.22
CA LEU A 139 9.23 16.56 14.96
C LEU A 139 9.65 17.75 14.10
N HIS A 140 9.55 18.95 14.68
CA HIS A 140 10.12 20.17 14.14
C HIS A 140 11.37 20.53 14.95
N ILE A 141 12.49 20.74 14.26
CA ILE A 141 13.79 21.19 14.78
C ILE A 141 14.05 22.56 14.15
N PRO A 142 13.82 23.66 14.88
CA PRO A 142 13.98 25.00 14.34
C PRO A 142 15.32 25.24 13.67
N VAL A 143 15.34 26.12 12.66
CA VAL A 143 16.53 26.42 11.86
C VAL A 143 17.67 26.97 12.73
N GLN A 144 17.35 27.79 13.73
CA GLN A 144 18.35 28.34 14.65
C GLN A 144 18.67 27.42 15.82
N ASP A 145 17.97 26.28 15.98
CA ASP A 145 18.25 25.34 17.05
C ASP A 145 19.67 24.75 16.90
N ARG A 146 20.34 24.62 18.03
CA ARG A 146 21.70 24.06 18.15
C ARG A 146 21.74 22.90 19.14
N THR A 147 20.61 22.25 19.38
CA THR A 147 20.54 21.08 20.25
C THR A 147 21.49 20.00 19.70
N PRO A 148 22.46 19.51 20.50
CA PRO A 148 23.35 18.42 20.09
C PRO A 148 22.56 17.14 19.79
N PHE A 149 23.16 16.21 19.04
CA PHE A 149 22.47 14.98 18.62
C PHE A 149 21.90 14.18 19.79
N GLU A 150 22.66 14.04 20.89
CA GLU A 150 22.23 13.35 22.09
C GLU A 150 21.02 14.02 22.77
N GLY A 151 20.92 15.34 22.68
CA GLY A 151 19.76 16.09 23.16
C GLY A 151 18.50 15.76 22.35
N LEU A 152 18.64 15.64 21.03
CA LEU A 152 17.54 15.22 20.15
C LEU A 152 17.15 13.75 20.42
N VAL A 153 18.12 12.86 20.63
CA VAL A 153 17.85 11.46 21.03
C VAL A 153 17.04 11.44 22.31
N LYS A 154 17.47 12.17 23.34
CA LYS A 154 16.76 12.23 24.63
C LYS A 154 15.32 12.72 24.49
N LEU A 155 15.07 13.75 23.69
CA LEU A 155 13.72 14.29 23.46
C LEU A 155 12.79 13.25 22.84
N VAL A 156 13.27 12.50 21.84
CA VAL A 156 12.49 11.43 21.22
C VAL A 156 12.32 10.26 22.19
N GLU A 157 13.36 9.90 22.96
CA GLU A 157 13.29 8.86 24.00
C GLU A 157 12.22 9.14 25.07
N GLU A 158 12.16 10.37 25.56
CA GLU A 158 11.14 10.78 26.54
C GLU A 158 9.72 10.61 25.97
N THR A 159 9.55 10.96 24.69
CA THR A 159 8.27 10.81 23.99
C THR A 159 7.89 9.34 23.86
N ILE A 160 8.79 8.47 23.36
CA ILE A 160 8.45 7.05 23.19
C ILE A 160 8.22 6.33 24.52
N ARG A 161 8.95 6.68 25.59
CA ARG A 161 8.78 6.08 26.91
C ARG A 161 7.43 6.47 27.53
N SER A 162 7.02 7.73 27.35
CA SER A 162 5.71 8.22 27.79
C SER A 162 4.56 7.52 27.06
N GLU A 163 4.67 7.39 25.73
CA GLU A 163 3.67 6.70 24.91
C GLU A 163 3.61 5.20 25.24
N HIS A 164 4.75 4.55 25.41
CA HIS A 164 4.82 3.15 25.81
C HIS A 164 4.23 2.92 27.20
N ALA A 165 4.53 3.77 28.18
CA ALA A 165 3.95 3.68 29.52
C ALA A 165 2.42 3.83 29.49
N SER A 166 1.90 4.66 28.58
CA SER A 166 0.46 4.90 28.42
C SER A 166 -0.25 3.78 27.65
N SER A 167 0.45 3.07 26.78
CA SER A 167 -0.12 2.01 25.92
C SER A 167 0.92 0.91 25.61
N PRO A 168 1.28 0.07 26.60
CA PRO A 168 2.43 -0.83 26.49
C PRO A 168 2.30 -1.93 25.42
N ASN A 169 1.05 -2.24 25.02
CA ASN A 169 0.75 -3.26 24.01
C ASN A 169 0.66 -2.71 22.59
N LYS A 170 0.72 -1.39 22.41
CA LYS A 170 0.69 -0.75 21.09
C LYS A 170 2.11 -0.53 20.58
N PRO A 171 2.39 -0.85 19.31
CA PRO A 171 3.66 -0.46 18.69
C PRO A 171 3.75 1.06 18.51
N ILE A 172 4.99 1.55 18.49
CA ILE A 172 5.33 2.94 18.15
C ILE A 172 6.11 2.93 16.84
N TYR A 173 5.61 3.68 15.84
CA TYR A 173 6.26 3.79 14.54
C TYR A 173 7.17 5.01 14.51
N LEU A 174 8.42 4.82 14.08
CA LEU A 174 9.38 5.89 13.82
C LEU A 174 9.65 5.95 12.32
N VAL A 175 9.20 7.02 11.67
CA VAL A 175 9.55 7.30 10.27
C VAL A 175 10.71 8.28 10.26
N GLY A 176 11.91 7.80 9.93
CA GLY A 176 13.13 8.61 9.92
C GLY A 176 13.57 8.92 8.49
N ASP A 177 13.52 10.20 8.13
CA ASP A 177 13.97 10.67 6.82
C ASP A 177 15.41 11.18 6.90
N SER A 178 16.32 10.61 6.09
CA SER A 178 17.73 11.02 6.02
C SER A 178 18.40 11.11 7.40
N PHE A 179 18.68 12.31 7.90
CA PHE A 179 19.13 12.59 9.27
C PHE A 179 18.25 11.93 10.35
N GLY A 180 16.92 12.02 10.19
CA GLY A 180 15.94 11.40 11.08
C GLY A 180 16.07 9.88 11.14
N GLY A 181 16.65 9.25 10.11
CA GLY A 181 16.98 7.82 10.13
C GLY A 181 18.07 7.48 11.15
N CYS A 182 19.10 8.31 11.28
CA CYS A 182 20.12 8.18 12.33
C CYS A 182 19.50 8.34 13.72
N LEU A 183 18.60 9.32 13.88
CA LEU A 183 17.89 9.58 15.13
C LEU A 183 17.01 8.39 15.53
N ALA A 184 16.24 7.84 14.59
CA ALA A 184 15.41 6.65 14.80
C ALA A 184 16.23 5.44 15.28
N LEU A 185 17.36 5.17 14.61
CA LEU A 185 18.26 4.07 14.96
C LEU A 185 18.89 4.26 16.35
N ALA A 186 19.33 5.48 16.66
CA ALA A 186 19.90 5.81 17.97
C ALA A 186 18.88 5.58 19.09
N VAL A 187 17.67 6.12 18.95
CA VAL A 187 16.57 5.95 19.91
C VAL A 187 16.20 4.47 20.08
N ALA A 188 16.11 3.71 18.99
CA ALA A 188 15.79 2.30 19.04
C ALA A 188 16.89 1.47 19.73
N SER A 189 18.16 1.83 19.54
CA SER A 189 19.28 1.14 20.17
C SER A 189 19.30 1.26 21.69
N SER A 190 18.81 2.37 22.23
CA SER A 190 18.72 2.62 23.67
C SER A 190 17.45 2.07 24.33
N ASN A 191 16.47 1.62 23.54
CA ASN A 191 15.16 1.16 24.05
C ASN A 191 14.76 -0.19 23.43
N PRO A 192 15.58 -1.25 23.57
CA PRO A 192 15.36 -2.53 22.88
C PRO A 192 14.10 -3.29 23.33
N GLU A 193 13.58 -2.98 24.51
CA GLU A 193 12.37 -3.63 25.08
C GLU A 193 11.06 -2.98 24.61
N ILE A 194 11.12 -1.75 24.07
CA ILE A 194 9.95 -1.07 23.54
C ILE A 194 9.67 -1.60 22.14
N ASP A 195 8.40 -1.90 21.87
CA ASP A 195 7.94 -2.39 20.58
C ASP A 195 7.95 -1.28 19.52
N LEU A 196 9.11 -1.09 18.89
CA LEU A 196 9.36 -0.09 17.86
C LEU A 196 9.33 -0.71 16.45
N VAL A 197 8.72 0.03 15.52
CA VAL A 197 8.78 -0.24 14.07
C VAL A 197 9.42 0.96 13.39
N LEU A 198 10.58 0.75 12.76
CA LEU A 198 11.35 1.79 12.10
C LEU A 198 11.11 1.73 10.59
N ILE A 199 10.79 2.86 10.00
CA ILE A 199 10.73 3.05 8.55
C ILE A 199 11.74 4.14 8.21
N LEU A 200 12.84 3.76 7.58
CA LEU A 200 13.99 4.62 7.33
C LEU A 200 14.06 4.96 5.85
N THR A 201 13.91 6.23 5.51
CA THR A 201 13.98 6.73 4.14
C THR A 201 15.37 7.30 3.91
N ASN A 202 16.14 6.73 2.98
CA ASN A 202 17.49 7.18 2.62
C ASN A 202 18.37 7.54 3.84
N PRO A 203 18.50 6.66 4.85
CA PRO A 203 19.09 7.02 6.13
C PRO A 203 20.52 7.51 5.97
N ALA A 204 20.83 8.65 6.58
CA ALA A 204 22.13 9.31 6.45
C ALA A 204 23.25 8.63 7.28
N THR A 205 23.08 7.38 7.71
CA THR A 205 24.11 6.59 8.38
C THR A 205 25.33 6.34 7.48
N SER A 206 25.17 6.50 6.16
CA SER A 206 26.26 6.51 5.17
C SER A 206 26.86 7.89 4.90
N PHE A 207 26.54 8.94 5.67
CA PHE A 207 26.97 10.30 5.34
C PHE A 207 28.50 10.45 5.16
N GLY A 208 29.31 9.72 5.93
CA GLY A 208 30.78 9.69 5.77
C GLY A 208 31.27 9.14 4.42
N ARG A 209 30.38 8.48 3.65
CA ARG A 209 30.61 7.99 2.28
C ARG A 209 29.80 8.79 1.24
N SER A 210 29.25 9.94 1.62
CA SER A 210 28.48 10.81 0.73
C SER A 210 29.31 11.26 -0.46
N GLN A 211 28.66 11.39 -1.62
CA GLN A 211 29.26 11.97 -2.83
C GLN A 211 29.63 13.45 -2.62
N LEU A 212 29.01 14.10 -1.63
CA LEU A 212 29.27 15.49 -1.27
C LEU A 212 30.49 15.65 -0.35
N GLN A 213 31.07 14.55 0.18
CA GLN A 213 32.24 14.60 1.08
C GLN A 213 33.40 15.48 0.57
N PRO A 214 33.82 15.40 -0.72
CA PRO A 214 34.89 16.25 -1.23
C PRO A 214 34.58 17.75 -1.21
N LEU A 215 33.29 18.11 -1.18
CA LEU A 215 32.82 19.49 -1.25
C LEU A 215 32.65 20.13 0.15
N LEU A 216 32.49 19.33 1.20
CA LEU A 216 32.25 19.82 2.57
C LEU A 216 33.36 20.75 3.10
N PRO A 217 34.67 20.46 2.91
CA PRO A 217 35.73 21.36 3.36
C PRO A 217 35.71 22.70 2.62
N LEU A 218 35.33 22.70 1.34
CA LEU A 218 35.25 23.90 0.50
C LEU A 218 34.08 24.79 0.92
N LEU A 219 32.97 24.20 1.36
CA LEU A 219 31.79 24.93 1.84
C LEU A 219 32.07 25.77 3.09
N GLY A 220 32.92 25.27 3.99
CA GLY A 220 33.36 26.02 5.17
C GLY A 220 34.29 27.20 4.86
N ALA A 221 35.03 27.12 3.75
CA ALA A 221 36.01 28.12 3.32
C ALA A 221 35.48 29.11 2.27
N MET A 222 34.27 28.91 1.76
CA MET A 222 33.70 29.65 0.64
C MET A 222 33.21 31.06 1.05
N PRO A 223 33.47 32.11 0.23
CA PRO A 223 32.89 33.45 0.41
C PRO A 223 31.36 33.41 0.44
N ASP A 224 30.73 34.29 1.23
CA ASP A 224 29.27 34.32 1.40
C ASP A 224 28.52 34.48 0.07
N ALA A 225 29.10 35.22 -0.89
CA ALA A 225 28.53 35.44 -2.22
C ALA A 225 28.36 34.16 -3.07
N LEU A 226 29.13 33.10 -2.79
CA LEU A 226 29.02 31.82 -3.52
C LEU A 226 28.17 30.79 -2.77
N HIS A 227 27.82 31.06 -1.51
CA HIS A 227 27.02 30.14 -0.69
C HIS A 227 25.60 29.95 -1.25
N GLU A 228 24.97 31.03 -1.72
CA GLU A 228 23.66 30.98 -2.35
C GLU A 228 23.67 30.11 -3.62
N THR A 229 24.73 30.21 -4.42
CA THR A 229 24.91 29.40 -5.63
C THR A 229 25.05 27.91 -5.29
N VAL A 230 25.74 27.55 -4.20
CA VAL A 230 25.87 26.14 -3.83
C VAL A 230 24.58 25.57 -3.25
N LEU A 231 23.86 26.30 -2.40
CA LEU A 231 22.54 25.87 -1.93
C LEU A 231 21.55 25.71 -3.09
N TYR A 232 21.60 26.62 -4.06
CA TYR A 232 20.84 26.51 -5.30
C TYR A 232 21.24 25.26 -6.10
N LEU A 233 22.53 24.94 -6.26
CA LEU A 233 22.96 23.71 -6.95
C LEU A 233 22.55 22.44 -6.18
N LEU A 234 22.62 22.45 -4.85
CA LEU A 234 22.20 21.32 -4.01
C LEU A 234 20.69 21.04 -4.14
N SER A 235 19.87 22.05 -4.45
CA SER A 235 18.43 21.84 -4.68
C SER A 235 18.13 20.84 -5.82
N PHE A 236 18.99 20.77 -6.84
CA PHE A 236 18.87 19.81 -7.94
C PHE A 236 19.36 18.40 -7.58
N VAL A 237 20.04 18.26 -6.44
CA VAL A 237 20.62 17.00 -5.94
C VAL A 237 19.69 16.35 -4.91
N VAL A 238 18.80 17.13 -4.29
CA VAL A 238 17.88 16.69 -3.22
C VAL A 238 16.77 15.80 -3.74
N GLY A 239 16.28 15.95 -4.96
CA GLY A 239 15.21 15.08 -5.49
C GLY A 239 15.29 14.89 -7.00
N GLU A 240 14.62 13.88 -7.52
CA GLU A 240 14.56 13.58 -8.95
C GLU A 240 13.49 14.47 -9.63
N PRO A 241 13.88 15.39 -10.55
CA PRO A 241 12.96 16.40 -11.06
C PRO A 241 11.73 15.85 -11.79
N LEU A 242 11.87 14.74 -12.53
CA LEU A 242 10.76 14.13 -13.28
C LEU A 242 9.74 13.52 -12.32
N LYS A 243 10.21 12.86 -11.24
CA LYS A 243 9.38 12.31 -10.17
C LYS A 243 8.65 13.41 -9.41
N ILE A 244 9.32 14.51 -9.09
CA ILE A 244 8.66 15.66 -8.44
C ILE A 244 7.56 16.23 -9.35
N ALA A 245 7.85 16.36 -10.64
CA ALA A 245 6.94 16.97 -11.61
C ALA A 245 5.72 16.11 -11.95
N THR A 246 5.73 14.82 -11.61
CA THR A 246 4.67 13.87 -11.98
C THR A 246 3.69 13.56 -10.86
N VAL A 247 3.94 14.01 -9.61
CA VAL A 247 3.12 13.70 -8.41
C VAL A 247 1.62 13.92 -8.61
N ASN A 248 1.23 15.05 -9.20
CA ASN A 248 -0.18 15.41 -9.39
C ASN A 248 -0.67 15.13 -10.83
N VAL A 249 0.14 14.47 -11.67
CA VAL A 249 -0.20 14.20 -13.06
C VAL A 249 -1.09 12.96 -13.12
N ASP A 250 -2.34 13.14 -13.55
CA ASP A 250 -3.25 12.02 -13.72
C ASP A 250 -2.79 11.16 -14.90
N ARG A 251 -2.39 9.93 -14.60
CA ARG A 251 -1.90 8.96 -15.57
C ARG A 251 -2.97 8.48 -16.55
N LYS A 252 -4.26 8.79 -16.30
CA LYS A 252 -5.37 8.53 -17.24
C LYS A 252 -5.43 9.56 -18.38
N LEU A 253 -4.73 10.69 -18.26
CA LEU A 253 -4.71 11.72 -19.29
C LEU A 253 -3.95 11.24 -20.55
N PRO A 254 -4.25 11.77 -21.74
CA PRO A 254 -3.45 11.53 -22.93
C PRO A 254 -1.98 11.94 -22.74
N PRO A 255 -1.01 11.26 -23.38
CA PRO A 255 0.43 11.53 -23.18
C PRO A 255 0.83 13.00 -23.36
N MET A 256 0.25 13.70 -24.35
CA MET A 256 0.52 15.12 -24.58
C MET A 256 0.08 16.02 -23.41
N GLN A 257 -1.08 15.73 -22.81
CA GLN A 257 -1.57 16.48 -21.65
C GLN A 257 -0.76 16.17 -20.39
N GLN A 258 -0.27 14.93 -20.25
CA GLN A 258 0.66 14.57 -19.17
C GLN A 258 1.95 15.38 -19.28
N LEU A 259 2.53 15.46 -20.49
CA LEU A 259 3.76 16.21 -20.76
C LEU A 259 3.58 17.72 -20.50
N GLU A 260 2.45 18.29 -20.93
CA GLU A 260 2.12 19.70 -20.70
C GLU A 260 2.03 20.00 -19.20
N LYS A 261 1.30 19.18 -18.45
CA LYS A 261 1.15 19.33 -17.00
C LYS A 261 2.47 19.18 -16.25
N MET A 262 3.30 18.22 -16.65
CA MET A 262 4.63 18.01 -16.10
C MET A 262 5.53 19.24 -16.34
N SER A 263 5.51 19.81 -17.53
CA SER A 263 6.24 21.04 -17.87
C SER A 263 5.80 22.23 -17.02
N LEU A 264 4.49 22.39 -16.83
CA LEU A 264 3.92 23.42 -15.95
C LEU A 264 4.36 23.23 -14.49
N ASN A 265 4.36 21.99 -13.99
CA ASN A 265 4.83 21.68 -12.64
C ASN A 265 6.30 22.04 -12.47
N LEU A 266 7.19 21.65 -13.38
CA LEU A 266 8.62 22.01 -13.33
C LEU A 266 8.81 23.53 -13.32
N THR A 267 8.11 24.24 -14.20
CA THR A 267 8.18 25.71 -14.27
C THR A 267 7.72 26.35 -12.96
N SER A 268 6.70 25.77 -12.31
CA SER A 268 6.18 26.26 -11.03
C SER A 268 7.14 26.06 -9.85
N LEU A 269 8.16 25.20 -9.98
CA LEU A 269 9.18 24.98 -8.93
C LEU A 269 10.29 26.03 -8.96
N LEU A 270 10.53 26.68 -10.10
CA LEU A 270 11.61 27.68 -10.26
C LEU A 270 11.60 28.78 -9.19
N PRO A 271 10.44 29.37 -8.80
CA PRO A 271 10.41 30.38 -7.74
C PRO A 271 10.80 29.85 -6.35
N TYR A 272 10.72 28.54 -6.11
CA TYR A 272 11.02 27.92 -4.81
C TYR A 272 12.50 27.54 -4.66
N LEU A 273 13.23 27.41 -5.77
CA LEU A 273 14.67 27.13 -5.74
C LEU A 273 15.46 28.26 -5.06
N SER A 274 15.01 29.51 -5.20
CA SER A 274 15.58 30.66 -4.48
C SER A 274 15.11 30.73 -3.01
N GLU A 275 13.96 30.15 -2.67
CA GLU A 275 13.47 30.11 -1.29
C GLU A 275 14.28 29.15 -0.41
N LEU A 276 14.91 28.10 -0.96
CA LEU A 276 15.78 27.18 -0.21
C LEU A 276 16.94 27.89 0.51
N VAL A 277 17.48 28.95 -0.11
CA VAL A 277 18.52 29.80 0.48
C VAL A 277 18.03 30.50 1.76
N SER A 278 16.73 30.83 1.81
CA SER A 278 16.11 31.44 2.99
C SER A 278 15.78 30.45 4.11
N ILE A 279 15.72 29.14 3.81
CA ILE A 279 15.35 28.10 4.77
C ILE A 279 16.55 27.74 5.67
N ILE A 280 17.79 27.71 5.14
CA ILE A 280 18.97 27.34 5.91
C ILE A 280 20.10 28.36 5.69
N PRO A 281 20.31 29.32 6.63
CA PRO A 281 21.45 30.24 6.59
C PRO A 281 22.79 29.49 6.66
N LYS A 282 23.88 30.10 6.16
CA LYS A 282 25.22 29.50 6.09
C LYS A 282 25.71 28.87 7.39
N ASP A 283 25.67 29.61 8.50
CA ASP A 283 26.13 29.08 9.78
C ASP A 283 25.29 27.91 10.28
N THR A 284 23.98 27.95 10.00
CA THR A 284 23.09 26.82 10.27
C THR A 284 23.45 25.62 9.39
N PHE A 285 23.71 25.84 8.11
CA PHE A 285 24.06 24.76 7.19
C PHE A 285 25.32 24.03 7.66
N LEU A 286 26.39 24.76 8.01
CA LEU A 286 27.61 24.18 8.56
C LEU A 286 27.37 23.44 9.89
N TRP A 287 26.52 23.98 10.77
CA TRP A 287 26.12 23.30 11.99
C TRP A 287 25.37 21.98 11.69
N LYS A 288 24.42 21.99 10.76
CA LYS A 288 23.64 20.80 10.37
C LYS A 288 24.53 19.71 9.77
N LEU A 289 25.58 20.07 9.02
CA LEU A 289 26.57 19.11 8.53
C LEU A 289 27.33 18.42 9.66
N LYS A 290 27.82 19.18 10.65
CA LYS A 290 28.49 18.59 11.84
C LYS A 290 27.53 17.73 12.67
N LEU A 291 26.28 18.17 12.78
CA LEU A 291 25.22 17.40 13.45
C LEU A 291 24.96 16.07 12.72
N LEU A 292 24.96 16.08 11.39
CA LEU A 292 24.78 14.89 10.56
C LEU A 292 25.96 13.90 10.69
N GLU A 293 27.20 14.40 10.72
CA GLU A 293 28.38 13.57 11.00
C GLU A 293 28.29 12.90 12.38
N SER A 294 27.95 13.69 13.40
CA SER A 294 27.78 13.20 14.77
C SER A 294 26.67 12.15 14.86
N ALA A 295 25.54 12.39 14.19
CA ALA A 295 24.41 11.47 14.13
C ALA A 295 24.77 10.15 13.44
N ALA A 296 25.44 10.23 12.29
CA ALA A 296 25.88 9.05 11.54
C ALA A 296 26.87 8.22 12.38
N ALA A 297 27.87 8.85 13.01
CA ALA A 297 28.82 8.17 13.88
C ALA A 297 28.12 7.50 15.09
N TYR A 298 27.22 8.24 15.75
CA TYR A 298 26.49 7.75 16.91
C TYR A 298 25.64 6.53 16.56
N ALA A 299 24.82 6.60 15.51
CA ALA A 299 23.96 5.50 15.08
C ALA A 299 24.80 4.27 14.66
N ASN A 300 25.86 4.47 13.86
CA ASN A 300 26.73 3.37 13.41
C ASN A 300 27.36 2.59 14.55
N SER A 301 27.79 3.28 15.62
CA SER A 301 28.40 2.62 16.78
C SER A 301 27.43 1.71 17.56
N ARG A 302 26.11 1.82 17.33
CA ARG A 302 25.06 1.16 18.13
C ARG A 302 24.10 0.28 17.34
N LEU A 303 24.32 0.07 16.03
CA LEU A 303 23.43 -0.74 15.19
C LEU A 303 23.17 -2.15 15.75
N HIS A 304 24.19 -2.77 16.37
CA HIS A 304 24.11 -4.10 16.99
C HIS A 304 23.07 -4.20 18.12
N ALA A 305 22.75 -3.08 18.78
CA ALA A 305 21.79 -3.02 19.88
C ALA A 305 20.35 -2.83 19.38
N VAL A 306 20.13 -2.48 18.11
CA VAL A 306 18.79 -2.30 17.54
C VAL A 306 18.11 -3.66 17.40
N LYS A 307 17.04 -3.88 18.18
CA LYS A 307 16.17 -5.08 18.10
C LYS A 307 14.86 -4.85 17.35
N ALA A 308 14.53 -3.59 17.12
CA ALA A 308 13.32 -3.15 16.44
C ALA A 308 13.17 -3.77 15.04
N GLU A 309 11.93 -3.83 14.58
CA GLU A 309 11.63 -4.17 13.19
C GLU A 309 11.98 -2.98 12.29
N VAL A 310 12.79 -3.19 11.25
CA VAL A 310 13.31 -2.12 10.39
C VAL A 310 12.90 -2.35 8.94
N LEU A 311 12.36 -1.30 8.32
CA LEU A 311 12.13 -1.21 6.88
C LEU A 311 12.94 -0.04 6.33
N VAL A 312 13.87 -0.31 5.43
CA VAL A 312 14.67 0.72 4.74
C VAL A 312 14.09 0.95 3.34
N LEU A 313 13.81 2.21 3.02
CA LEU A 313 13.40 2.68 1.70
C LEU A 313 14.59 3.39 1.08
N ALA A 314 15.10 2.84 -0.02
CA ALA A 314 16.36 3.25 -0.63
C ALA A 314 16.16 3.72 -2.06
N SER A 315 16.55 4.95 -2.33
CA SER A 315 16.50 5.57 -3.65
C SER A 315 17.68 5.15 -4.54
N GLY A 316 17.41 4.96 -5.82
CA GLY A 316 18.41 4.57 -6.83
C GLY A 316 19.14 5.74 -7.48
N LYS A 317 18.50 6.92 -7.58
CA LYS A 317 19.08 8.17 -8.10
C LYS A 317 19.41 9.16 -6.98
N ASP A 318 19.73 8.65 -5.80
CA ASP A 318 20.18 9.47 -4.67
C ASP A 318 21.61 9.98 -4.93
N ASN A 319 21.70 11.27 -5.24
CA ASN A 319 22.97 11.95 -5.48
C ASN A 319 23.59 12.55 -4.20
N MET A 320 22.93 12.44 -3.04
CA MET A 320 23.42 12.94 -1.76
C MET A 320 24.18 11.87 -1.00
N VAL A 321 23.61 10.67 -0.86
CA VAL A 321 24.23 9.56 -0.13
C VAL A 321 24.07 8.26 -0.92
N PRO A 322 24.98 7.27 -0.76
CA PRO A 322 24.87 6.00 -1.47
C PRO A 322 23.76 5.12 -0.85
N SER A 323 22.50 5.50 -1.04
CA SER A 323 21.33 4.92 -0.36
C SER A 323 21.15 3.43 -0.65
N ARG A 324 21.42 2.99 -1.89
CA ARG A 324 21.36 1.56 -2.24
C ARG A 324 22.38 0.72 -1.45
N ASP A 325 23.64 1.13 -1.46
CA ASP A 325 24.71 0.42 -0.74
C ASP A 325 24.50 0.49 0.77
N GLU A 326 23.97 1.61 1.25
CA GLU A 326 23.66 1.78 2.65
C GLU A 326 22.54 0.86 3.11
N ALA A 327 21.47 0.72 2.32
CA ALA A 327 20.39 -0.18 2.64
C ALA A 327 20.86 -1.64 2.66
N GLN A 328 21.72 -2.05 1.72
CA GLN A 328 22.35 -3.37 1.74
C GLN A 328 23.21 -3.57 2.99
N ARG A 329 23.99 -2.56 3.38
CA ARG A 329 24.81 -2.62 4.60
C ARG A 329 23.95 -2.75 5.85
N LEU A 330 22.90 -1.93 5.98
CA LEU A 330 21.97 -1.99 7.12
C LEU A 330 21.24 -3.32 7.17
N GLN A 331 20.82 -3.87 6.02
CA GLN A 331 20.20 -5.20 5.95
C GLN A 331 21.09 -6.32 6.47
N ARG A 332 22.41 -6.24 6.23
CA ARG A 332 23.38 -7.23 6.75
C ARG A 332 23.67 -7.06 8.24
N LEU A 333 23.60 -5.84 8.76
CA LEU A 333 23.99 -5.52 10.14
C LEU A 333 22.82 -5.59 11.14
N LEU A 334 21.60 -5.32 10.70
CA LEU A 334 20.40 -5.29 11.53
C LEU A 334 19.65 -6.63 11.42
N PRO A 335 19.30 -7.27 12.54
CA PRO A 335 18.72 -8.61 12.53
C PRO A 335 17.32 -8.69 11.88
N ASN A 336 16.53 -7.62 12.00
CA ASN A 336 15.12 -7.57 11.56
C ASN A 336 14.90 -6.51 10.47
N CYS A 337 15.78 -6.46 9.47
CA CYS A 337 15.77 -5.42 8.44
C CYS A 337 15.28 -5.92 7.07
N ARG A 338 14.26 -5.25 6.53
CA ARG A 338 13.82 -5.39 5.14
C ARG A 338 14.16 -4.14 4.35
N VAL A 339 14.36 -4.28 3.04
CA VAL A 339 14.70 -3.19 2.14
C VAL A 339 13.72 -3.12 0.97
N ARG A 340 13.34 -1.91 0.56
CA ARG A 340 12.65 -1.63 -0.69
C ARG A 340 13.44 -0.61 -1.49
N TYR A 341 13.65 -0.88 -2.78
CA TYR A 341 14.40 -0.03 -3.69
C TYR A 341 13.48 0.75 -4.61
N PHE A 342 13.71 2.06 -4.68
CA PHE A 342 13.04 3.01 -5.56
C PHE A 342 14.04 3.52 -6.60
N ASN A 343 14.20 2.73 -7.66
CA ASN A 343 15.33 2.87 -8.59
C ASN A 343 15.34 4.21 -9.33
N GLU A 344 14.16 4.78 -9.57
CA GLU A 344 13.99 6.01 -10.34
C GLU A 344 13.83 7.27 -9.48
N ASN A 345 13.93 7.14 -8.15
CA ASN A 345 13.70 8.23 -7.20
C ASN A 345 15.02 8.80 -6.64
N GLY A 346 14.97 10.05 -6.19
CA GLY A 346 16.07 10.83 -5.59
C GLY A 346 16.06 10.80 -4.07
N HIS A 347 16.85 11.68 -3.44
CA HIS A 347 17.05 11.68 -1.98
C HIS A 347 15.76 12.01 -1.20
N ALA A 348 14.95 12.97 -1.69
CA ALA A 348 13.69 13.40 -1.11
C ALA A 348 12.52 12.46 -1.47
N LEU A 349 12.72 11.16 -1.26
CA LEU A 349 11.81 10.11 -1.69
C LEU A 349 10.35 10.36 -1.27
N LEU A 350 10.10 10.80 -0.03
CA LEU A 350 8.75 11.07 0.50
C LEU A 350 8.05 12.31 -0.10
N LEU A 351 8.72 13.05 -0.98
CA LEU A 351 8.22 14.23 -1.68
C LEU A 351 8.17 14.03 -3.21
N GLU A 352 8.31 12.79 -3.67
CA GLU A 352 8.40 12.40 -5.08
C GLU A 352 7.24 11.47 -5.50
N ASP A 353 6.94 11.41 -6.81
CA ASP A 353 5.94 10.47 -7.34
C ASP A 353 6.42 9.01 -7.25
N GLY A 354 5.46 8.09 -7.21
CA GLY A 354 5.73 6.65 -7.24
C GLY A 354 5.87 6.02 -5.85
N ILE A 355 5.72 6.78 -4.77
CA ILE A 355 5.68 6.24 -3.41
C ILE A 355 4.38 6.63 -2.69
N GLY A 356 3.63 5.62 -2.25
CA GLY A 356 2.59 5.75 -1.24
C GLY A 356 3.08 5.12 0.05
N LEU A 357 3.50 5.92 1.05
CA LEU A 357 4.09 5.36 2.28
C LEU A 357 3.14 4.38 2.99
N MET A 358 1.83 4.68 3.03
CA MET A 358 0.82 3.75 3.56
C MET A 358 0.79 2.44 2.78
N THR A 359 0.81 2.52 1.45
CA THR A 359 0.84 1.35 0.56
C THR A 359 2.08 0.51 0.83
N VAL A 360 3.26 1.12 0.94
CA VAL A 360 4.51 0.41 1.27
C VAL A 360 4.42 -0.31 2.62
N ILE A 361 3.84 0.32 3.64
CA ILE A 361 3.62 -0.29 4.96
C ILE A 361 2.67 -1.51 4.84
N LYS A 362 1.60 -1.41 4.04
CA LYS A 362 0.66 -2.51 3.77
C LYS A 362 1.34 -3.66 3.03
N CYS A 363 2.05 -3.36 1.93
CA CYS A 363 2.77 -4.34 1.10
C CYS A 363 3.79 -5.17 1.92
N THR A 364 4.44 -4.51 2.87
CA THR A 364 5.47 -5.14 3.72
C THR A 364 4.89 -5.80 4.96
N ASN A 365 3.56 -5.80 5.14
CA ASN A 365 2.87 -6.37 6.30
C ASN A 365 3.37 -5.80 7.64
N LYS A 366 3.75 -4.51 7.64
CA LYS A 366 4.29 -3.81 8.82
C LYS A 366 3.22 -3.11 9.65
N TYR A 367 2.05 -2.83 9.08
CA TYR A 367 0.96 -2.20 9.82
C TYR A 367 0.34 -3.22 10.79
N ARG A 368 0.35 -2.89 12.08
CA ARG A 368 -0.26 -3.68 13.15
C ARG A 368 -0.65 -2.76 14.30
N ARG A 369 -1.77 -3.08 14.96
CA ARG A 369 -2.28 -2.29 16.10
C ARG A 369 -1.87 -2.84 17.46
N SER A 370 -1.22 -4.01 17.47
CA SER A 370 -0.74 -4.68 18.67
C SER A 370 0.67 -5.24 18.48
N ARG A 371 1.26 -5.76 19.55
CA ARG A 371 2.59 -6.41 19.54
C ARG A 371 2.74 -7.53 18.51
N LYS A 372 1.65 -8.22 18.18
CA LYS A 372 1.65 -9.26 17.14
C LYS A 372 0.84 -8.78 15.95
N HIS A 373 1.39 -8.92 14.75
CA HIS A 373 0.65 -8.66 13.52
C HIS A 373 -0.39 -9.76 13.31
N ASP A 374 -1.65 -9.36 13.11
CA ASP A 374 -2.73 -10.23 12.67
C ASP A 374 -3.21 -9.81 11.27
N ILE A 375 -2.84 -10.58 10.25
CA ILE A 375 -3.10 -10.25 8.84
C ILE A 375 -4.60 -10.12 8.48
N VAL A 376 -5.50 -10.65 9.31
CA VAL A 376 -6.95 -10.51 9.10
C VAL A 376 -7.44 -9.23 9.75
N SER A 377 -7.18 -9.08 11.05
CA SER A 377 -7.75 -7.98 11.84
C SER A 377 -7.00 -6.65 11.67
N ASP A 378 -5.72 -6.65 11.33
CA ASP A 378 -4.94 -5.45 11.02
C ASP A 378 -5.07 -5.01 9.55
N TYR A 379 -5.86 -5.72 8.74
CA TYR A 379 -6.04 -5.40 7.32
C TYR A 379 -6.72 -4.02 7.10
N LEU A 380 -6.14 -3.23 6.20
CA LEU A 380 -6.72 -1.99 5.68
C LEU A 380 -7.13 -2.18 4.21
N PRO A 381 -8.38 -1.90 3.82
CA PRO A 381 -8.81 -2.07 2.43
C PRO A 381 -8.09 -1.10 1.48
N PRO A 382 -8.15 -1.35 0.16
CA PRO A 382 -7.52 -0.50 -0.83
C PRO A 382 -8.13 0.91 -0.85
N SER A 383 -7.28 1.94 -0.95
CA SER A 383 -7.68 3.32 -1.21
C SER A 383 -8.09 3.54 -2.67
N VAL A 384 -8.61 4.72 -2.99
CA VAL A 384 -8.85 5.15 -4.38
C VAL A 384 -7.55 5.17 -5.19
N GLY A 385 -6.45 5.69 -4.62
CA GLY A 385 -5.14 5.74 -5.27
C GLY A 385 -4.60 4.35 -5.57
N GLU A 386 -4.64 3.44 -4.59
CA GLU A 386 -4.22 2.05 -4.74
C GLU A 386 -5.05 1.28 -5.77
N TYR A 387 -6.38 1.45 -5.75
CA TYR A 387 -7.26 0.86 -6.76
C TYR A 387 -6.90 1.33 -8.16
N ASN A 388 -6.78 2.64 -8.36
CA ASN A 388 -6.46 3.21 -9.66
C ASN A 388 -5.09 2.73 -10.14
N TYR A 389 -4.08 2.73 -9.27
CA TYR A 389 -2.75 2.28 -9.64
C TYR A 389 -2.74 0.80 -10.02
N ALA A 390 -3.32 -0.07 -9.19
CA ALA A 390 -3.35 -1.51 -9.46
C ALA A 390 -4.03 -1.83 -10.80
N PHE A 391 -5.23 -1.29 -11.03
CA PHE A 391 -6.03 -1.67 -12.21
C PHE A 391 -5.75 -0.83 -13.47
N THR A 392 -4.98 0.25 -13.38
CA THR A 392 -4.56 1.01 -14.58
C THR A 392 -3.09 0.81 -14.93
N GLN A 393 -2.19 0.71 -13.94
CA GLN A 393 -0.75 0.63 -14.17
C GLN A 393 -0.25 -0.81 -14.11
N VAL A 394 -0.68 -1.57 -13.09
CA VAL A 394 -0.16 -2.93 -12.86
C VAL A 394 -0.85 -3.94 -13.77
N THR A 395 -2.19 -3.95 -13.78
CA THR A 395 -2.97 -4.90 -14.58
C THR A 395 -3.72 -4.26 -15.74
N GLY A 396 -3.61 -2.94 -15.94
CA GLY A 396 -4.45 -2.21 -16.91
C GLY A 396 -4.27 -2.67 -18.35
N LEU A 397 -3.02 -2.91 -18.79
CA LEU A 397 -2.77 -3.46 -20.13
C LEU A 397 -3.37 -4.86 -20.27
N PHE A 398 -3.18 -5.72 -19.26
CA PHE A 398 -3.77 -7.05 -19.24
C PHE A 398 -5.30 -6.98 -19.28
N HIS A 399 -5.94 -6.12 -18.49
CA HIS A 399 -7.38 -5.90 -18.52
C HIS A 399 -7.88 -5.40 -19.87
N PHE A 400 -7.16 -4.48 -20.50
CA PHE A 400 -7.50 -3.99 -21.81
C PHE A 400 -7.46 -5.11 -22.87
N LEU A 401 -6.39 -5.91 -22.86
CA LEU A 401 -6.12 -6.97 -23.82
C LEU A 401 -6.99 -8.21 -23.60
N ALA A 402 -7.08 -8.69 -22.36
CA ALA A 402 -7.82 -9.88 -22.00
C ALA A 402 -9.32 -9.60 -21.91
N GLY A 403 -9.74 -8.42 -21.43
CA GLY A 403 -11.13 -8.14 -21.09
C GLY A 403 -11.75 -9.17 -20.13
N SER A 404 -12.94 -8.90 -19.63
CA SER A 404 -13.68 -9.86 -18.83
C SER A 404 -15.19 -9.74 -19.03
N THR A 405 -15.92 -10.81 -18.73
CA THR A 405 -17.37 -10.75 -18.57
C THR A 405 -17.77 -11.71 -17.45
N MET A 406 -18.72 -11.28 -16.63
CA MET A 406 -19.15 -12.03 -15.47
C MET A 406 -20.65 -12.28 -15.55
N PHE A 407 -21.03 -13.48 -15.14
CA PHE A 407 -22.40 -13.93 -15.01
C PHE A 407 -22.61 -14.50 -13.62
N SER A 408 -23.85 -14.46 -13.15
CA SER A 408 -24.24 -15.10 -11.90
C SER A 408 -25.63 -15.72 -12.01
N THR A 409 -25.86 -16.78 -11.24
CA THR A 409 -27.13 -17.49 -11.19
C THR A 409 -27.99 -17.00 -10.05
N LEU A 410 -29.21 -16.55 -10.36
CA LEU A 410 -30.21 -16.12 -9.39
C LEU A 410 -30.81 -17.30 -8.61
N GLY A 411 -31.57 -17.01 -7.55
CA GLY A 411 -32.18 -18.03 -6.69
C GLY A 411 -33.17 -18.96 -7.40
N ASP A 412 -33.80 -18.49 -8.49
CA ASP A 412 -34.69 -19.24 -9.37
C ASP A 412 -33.95 -20.11 -10.42
N GLY A 413 -32.63 -19.96 -10.52
CA GLY A 413 -31.79 -20.67 -11.51
C GLY A 413 -31.49 -19.87 -12.77
N THR A 414 -32.03 -18.66 -12.94
CA THR A 414 -31.79 -17.82 -14.11
C THR A 414 -30.35 -17.30 -14.10
N ILE A 415 -29.62 -17.47 -15.23
CA ILE A 415 -28.28 -16.89 -15.40
C ILE A 415 -28.44 -15.46 -15.93
N VAL A 416 -27.78 -14.52 -15.26
CA VAL A 416 -27.80 -13.09 -15.61
C VAL A 416 -26.39 -12.53 -15.69
N ARG A 417 -26.21 -11.45 -16.45
CA ARG A 417 -24.95 -10.70 -16.48
C ARG A 417 -24.70 -9.98 -15.15
N GLY A 418 -23.43 -9.85 -14.79
CA GLY A 418 -22.98 -9.22 -13.55
C GLY A 418 -23.06 -10.16 -12.35
N LEU A 419 -22.95 -9.57 -11.15
CA LEU A 419 -22.81 -10.30 -9.89
C LEU A 419 -24.11 -10.39 -9.06
N SER A 420 -25.28 -10.07 -9.61
CA SER A 420 -26.54 -9.98 -8.85
C SER A 420 -26.98 -11.29 -8.16
N GLY A 421 -26.58 -12.46 -8.68
CA GLY A 421 -26.79 -13.76 -8.04
C GLY A 421 -25.87 -14.04 -6.84
N VAL A 422 -24.79 -13.25 -6.66
CA VAL A 422 -23.86 -13.39 -5.54
C VAL A 422 -24.34 -12.54 -4.34
N PRO A 423 -24.36 -13.08 -3.10
CA PRO A 423 -24.80 -12.31 -1.92
C PRO A 423 -23.96 -11.05 -1.66
N ASN A 424 -24.62 -9.96 -1.28
CA ASN A 424 -23.94 -8.71 -0.90
C ASN A 424 -23.36 -8.75 0.52
N GLU A 425 -23.96 -9.52 1.42
CA GLU A 425 -23.53 -9.65 2.82
C GLU A 425 -22.90 -11.02 3.07
N GLY A 426 -21.82 -11.03 3.86
CA GLY A 426 -21.12 -12.25 4.26
C GLY A 426 -21.63 -12.86 5.58
N PRO A 427 -21.04 -14.01 5.98
CA PRO A 427 -19.89 -14.65 5.34
C PRO A 427 -20.25 -15.36 4.03
N VAL A 428 -19.41 -15.17 3.00
CA VAL A 428 -19.52 -15.86 1.70
C VAL A 428 -18.21 -16.57 1.42
N LEU A 429 -18.29 -17.81 0.93
CA LEU A 429 -17.15 -18.57 0.45
C LEU A 429 -17.29 -18.80 -1.06
N LEU A 430 -16.52 -18.06 -1.84
CA LEU A 430 -16.40 -18.26 -3.29
C LEU A 430 -15.46 -19.45 -3.52
N VAL A 431 -15.94 -20.49 -4.20
CA VAL A 431 -15.19 -21.73 -4.44
C VAL A 431 -15.12 -22.00 -5.93
N GLY A 432 -13.92 -22.14 -6.50
CA GLY A 432 -13.78 -22.32 -7.94
C GLY A 432 -12.53 -23.09 -8.37
N TYR A 433 -12.30 -23.09 -9.68
CA TYR A 433 -11.08 -23.58 -10.34
C TYR A 433 -10.03 -22.47 -10.42
N HIS A 434 -8.78 -22.80 -10.08
CA HIS A 434 -7.66 -21.86 -10.17
C HIS A 434 -7.03 -21.94 -11.56
N ASN A 435 -7.22 -20.89 -12.38
CA ASN A 435 -6.52 -20.84 -13.67
C ASN A 435 -5.00 -20.71 -13.46
N LEU A 436 -4.25 -21.10 -14.48
CA LEU A 436 -2.81 -21.00 -14.60
C LEU A 436 -2.32 -19.64 -14.12
N LEU A 437 -1.42 -19.66 -13.13
CA LEU A 437 -0.84 -18.48 -12.48
C LEU A 437 -1.84 -17.51 -11.83
N GLY A 438 -3.12 -17.85 -11.72
CA GLY A 438 -4.13 -16.97 -11.13
C GLY A 438 -4.50 -15.78 -12.01
N ILE A 439 -4.40 -15.89 -13.34
CA ILE A 439 -4.70 -14.79 -14.27
C ILE A 439 -6.14 -14.27 -14.18
N GLU A 440 -7.06 -15.05 -13.59
CA GLU A 440 -8.46 -14.72 -13.37
C GLU A 440 -8.68 -13.81 -12.14
N LEU A 441 -7.68 -13.67 -11.26
CA LEU A 441 -7.84 -12.99 -9.98
C LEU A 441 -8.07 -11.48 -10.11
N ALA A 442 -7.26 -10.79 -10.92
CA ALA A 442 -7.32 -9.34 -11.00
C ALA A 442 -8.68 -8.82 -11.50
N PRO A 443 -9.25 -9.32 -12.62
CA PRO A 443 -10.59 -8.92 -13.04
C PRO A 443 -11.67 -9.28 -12.02
N LEU A 444 -11.58 -10.45 -11.36
CA LEU A 444 -12.50 -10.88 -10.31
C LEU A 444 -12.53 -9.87 -9.16
N VAL A 445 -11.38 -9.58 -8.58
CA VAL A 445 -11.25 -8.65 -7.45
C VAL A 445 -11.73 -7.25 -7.84
N GLU A 446 -11.35 -6.76 -9.02
CA GLU A 446 -11.80 -5.44 -9.52
C GLU A 446 -13.34 -5.36 -9.58
N ARG A 447 -13.99 -6.36 -10.20
CA ARG A 447 -15.45 -6.32 -10.41
C ARG A 447 -16.22 -6.38 -9.09
N PHE A 448 -15.78 -7.20 -8.13
CA PHE A 448 -16.42 -7.27 -6.81
C PHE A 448 -16.32 -5.96 -6.06
N ILE A 449 -15.15 -5.31 -6.08
CA ILE A 449 -14.97 -4.03 -5.42
C ILE A 449 -15.83 -2.97 -6.14
N ARG A 450 -15.81 -2.92 -7.48
CA ARG A 450 -16.53 -1.92 -8.28
C ARG A 450 -18.06 -2.04 -8.25
N GLU A 451 -18.61 -3.26 -8.31
CA GLU A 451 -20.07 -3.48 -8.37
C GLU A 451 -20.72 -3.70 -7.00
N LYS A 452 -19.97 -4.27 -6.05
CA LYS A 452 -20.52 -4.67 -4.75
C LYS A 452 -19.93 -3.91 -3.57
N ASN A 453 -18.89 -3.11 -3.77
CA ASN A 453 -18.11 -2.51 -2.70
C ASN A 453 -17.58 -3.58 -1.71
N VAL A 454 -17.27 -4.77 -2.23
CA VAL A 454 -16.80 -5.92 -1.44
C VAL A 454 -15.36 -6.23 -1.80
N VAL A 455 -14.50 -6.29 -0.79
CA VAL A 455 -13.13 -6.80 -0.93
C VAL A 455 -13.15 -8.31 -0.76
N VAL A 456 -12.83 -9.02 -1.84
CA VAL A 456 -12.68 -10.48 -1.83
C VAL A 456 -11.33 -10.84 -1.19
N ARG A 457 -11.38 -11.61 -0.10
CA ARG A 457 -10.21 -12.02 0.68
C ARG A 457 -9.71 -13.38 0.18
N GLY A 458 -8.70 -13.36 -0.68
CA GLY A 458 -8.08 -14.58 -1.22
C GLY A 458 -7.25 -15.32 -0.18
N ILE A 459 -7.32 -16.66 -0.22
CA ILE A 459 -6.45 -17.51 0.58
C ILE A 459 -5.40 -18.14 -0.33
N ALA A 460 -4.12 -17.78 -0.12
CA ALA A 460 -3.04 -18.08 -1.05
C ALA A 460 -1.90 -18.87 -0.41
N HIS A 461 -1.03 -19.46 -1.24
CA HIS A 461 0.09 -20.29 -0.78
C HIS A 461 1.06 -19.50 0.12
N PRO A 462 1.55 -20.04 1.26
CA PRO A 462 2.34 -19.27 2.23
C PRO A 462 3.67 -18.75 1.68
N GLU A 463 4.25 -19.40 0.66
CA GLU A 463 5.51 -18.96 0.01
C GLU A 463 5.41 -17.52 -0.53
N LEU A 464 4.21 -17.07 -0.92
CA LEU A 464 3.95 -15.69 -1.36
C LEU A 464 4.10 -14.66 -0.22
N PHE A 465 4.14 -15.09 1.04
CA PHE A 465 4.23 -14.20 2.21
C PHE A 465 5.57 -14.29 2.95
N LEU A 466 6.42 -15.27 2.60
CA LEU A 466 7.70 -15.51 3.27
C LEU A 466 8.81 -14.53 2.85
N GLY A 467 8.58 -13.70 1.83
CA GLY A 467 9.51 -12.65 1.41
C GLY A 467 10.75 -13.14 0.67
N LYS A 468 10.87 -14.43 0.35
CA LYS A 468 11.92 -14.93 -0.55
C LYS A 468 11.79 -14.39 -1.98
N LEU A 469 10.56 -14.06 -2.38
CA LEU A 469 10.25 -13.40 -3.66
C LEU A 469 10.42 -11.86 -3.62
N ASP A 470 10.67 -11.28 -2.43
CA ASP A 470 10.82 -9.83 -2.25
C ASP A 470 12.24 -9.32 -2.60
N SER A 471 13.22 -10.22 -2.77
CA SER A 471 14.65 -9.85 -2.87
C SER A 471 15.10 -9.31 -4.23
N GLU A 472 14.26 -9.38 -5.27
CA GLU A 472 14.69 -9.02 -6.65
C GLU A 472 13.73 -8.09 -7.43
N SER A 473 12.52 -7.80 -6.93
CA SER A 473 11.56 -6.96 -7.67
C SER A 473 11.58 -5.47 -7.23
N PRO A 474 11.49 -4.51 -8.18
CA PRO A 474 11.45 -3.07 -7.90
C PRO A 474 10.19 -2.65 -7.13
N GLU A 475 10.28 -1.53 -6.38
CA GLU A 475 9.23 -0.70 -5.75
C GLU A 475 8.00 -1.41 -5.13
N THR A 476 7.21 -2.18 -5.89
CA THR A 476 6.08 -3.03 -5.44
C THR A 476 5.87 -4.22 -6.37
N SER A 477 5.85 -5.45 -5.84
CA SER A 477 5.64 -6.68 -6.64
C SER A 477 4.16 -7.01 -6.87
N MET A 478 3.83 -7.92 -7.81
CA MET A 478 2.45 -8.44 -7.96
C MET A 478 1.94 -9.07 -6.65
N VAL A 479 2.83 -9.73 -5.92
CA VAL A 479 2.53 -10.36 -4.62
C VAL A 479 2.21 -9.32 -3.56
N ASP A 480 2.85 -8.15 -3.61
CA ASP A 480 2.52 -7.04 -2.73
C ASP A 480 1.10 -6.51 -2.98
N TRP A 481 0.69 -6.42 -4.25
CA TRP A 481 -0.68 -6.07 -4.59
C TRP A 481 -1.69 -7.11 -4.10
N MET A 482 -1.37 -8.41 -4.12
CA MET A 482 -2.24 -9.41 -3.48
C MET A 482 -2.46 -9.12 -1.98
N LYS A 483 -1.43 -8.71 -1.25
CA LYS A 483 -1.54 -8.32 0.17
C LYS A 483 -2.36 -7.06 0.35
N VAL A 484 -2.13 -6.03 -0.47
CA VAL A 484 -2.89 -4.75 -0.45
C VAL A 484 -4.39 -4.98 -0.66
N PHE A 485 -4.75 -5.96 -1.50
CA PHE A 485 -6.13 -6.35 -1.76
C PHE A 485 -6.66 -7.45 -0.82
N GLY A 486 -5.89 -7.82 0.22
CA GLY A 486 -6.37 -8.59 1.35
C GLY A 486 -6.17 -10.10 1.25
N ALA A 487 -5.28 -10.57 0.38
CA ALA A 487 -4.88 -11.97 0.37
C ALA A 487 -4.19 -12.35 1.69
N VAL A 488 -4.45 -13.57 2.17
CA VAL A 488 -3.86 -14.12 3.40
C VAL A 488 -3.27 -15.51 3.15
N PRO A 489 -2.27 -15.95 3.92
CA PRO A 489 -1.73 -17.30 3.78
C PRO A 489 -2.78 -18.34 4.19
N VAL A 490 -2.81 -19.45 3.46
CA VAL A 490 -3.70 -20.58 3.72
C VAL A 490 -3.41 -21.25 5.05
N THR A 491 -4.33 -21.05 6.00
CA THR A 491 -4.37 -21.74 7.30
C THR A 491 -5.82 -21.84 7.78
N ALA A 492 -6.13 -22.87 8.57
CA ALA A 492 -7.45 -23.00 9.19
C ALA A 492 -7.80 -21.79 10.07
N ASN A 493 -6.81 -21.21 10.75
CA ASN A 493 -6.98 -20.03 11.60
C ASN A 493 -7.37 -18.78 10.80
N ASN A 494 -6.72 -18.52 9.66
CA ASN A 494 -7.06 -17.36 8.83
C ASN A 494 -8.44 -17.51 8.19
N LEU A 495 -8.79 -18.71 7.69
CA LEU A 495 -10.13 -18.98 7.18
C LEU A 495 -11.19 -18.79 8.28
N TYR A 496 -10.93 -19.31 9.49
CA TYR A 496 -11.80 -19.11 10.65
C TYR A 496 -12.03 -17.62 10.94
N LYS A 497 -10.95 -16.83 11.03
CA LYS A 497 -11.02 -15.40 11.33
C LYS A 497 -11.80 -14.64 10.25
N LEU A 498 -11.48 -14.88 8.98
CA LEU A 498 -12.17 -14.23 7.86
C LEU A 498 -13.68 -14.49 7.88
N LEU A 499 -14.10 -15.75 8.06
CA LEU A 499 -15.52 -16.09 8.14
C LEU A 499 -16.19 -15.52 9.39
N SER A 500 -15.48 -15.47 10.53
CA SER A 500 -15.97 -14.85 11.76
C SER A 500 -16.19 -13.33 11.61
N GLU A 501 -15.38 -12.67 10.78
CA GLU A 501 -15.54 -11.26 10.41
C GLU A 501 -16.55 -11.03 9.27
N LYS A 502 -17.28 -12.08 8.87
CA LYS A 502 -18.28 -12.05 7.78
C LYS A 502 -17.70 -11.63 6.43
N ALA A 503 -16.44 -11.94 6.15
CA ALA A 503 -15.81 -11.61 4.88
C ALA A 503 -16.35 -12.44 3.71
N HIS A 504 -16.16 -11.93 2.49
CA HIS A 504 -16.20 -12.73 1.26
C HIS A 504 -14.83 -13.34 1.03
N VAL A 505 -14.72 -14.66 1.17
CA VAL A 505 -13.47 -15.40 1.08
C VAL A 505 -13.40 -16.11 -0.26
N LEU A 506 -12.25 -16.02 -0.93
CA LEU A 506 -11.97 -16.77 -2.16
C LEU A 506 -11.08 -17.97 -1.85
N LEU A 507 -11.56 -19.16 -2.23
CA LEU A 507 -10.90 -20.43 -2.00
C LEU A 507 -10.83 -21.25 -3.30
N TYR A 508 -9.63 -21.67 -3.65
CA TYR A 508 -9.39 -22.69 -4.66
C TYR A 508 -8.96 -23.99 -3.97
N PRO A 509 -9.82 -25.01 -3.87
CA PRO A 509 -9.46 -26.23 -3.15
C PRO A 509 -8.22 -26.94 -3.73
N GLY A 510 -8.02 -26.92 -5.06
CA GLY A 510 -6.81 -27.48 -5.67
C GLY A 510 -5.55 -26.63 -5.50
N GLY A 511 -5.71 -25.34 -5.18
CA GLY A 511 -4.60 -24.45 -4.80
C GLY A 511 -3.50 -24.38 -5.86
N ALA A 512 -2.24 -24.48 -5.43
CA ALA A 512 -1.08 -24.38 -6.33
C ALA A 512 -1.03 -25.49 -7.39
N ARG A 513 -1.62 -26.67 -7.15
CA ARG A 513 -1.65 -27.78 -8.12
C ARG A 513 -2.51 -27.46 -9.34
N GLU A 514 -3.59 -26.71 -9.15
CA GLU A 514 -4.42 -26.17 -10.23
C GLU A 514 -3.74 -24.95 -10.87
N ALA A 515 -3.26 -24.00 -10.05
CA ALA A 515 -2.59 -22.80 -10.54
C ALA A 515 -1.33 -23.08 -11.37
N LEU A 516 -0.72 -24.24 -11.19
CA LEU A 516 0.49 -24.71 -11.88
C LEU A 516 0.22 -26.05 -12.58
N HIS A 517 -0.98 -26.22 -13.14
CA HIS A 517 -1.35 -27.43 -13.85
C HIS A 517 -0.41 -27.72 -15.04
N TYR A 518 -0.35 -28.98 -15.45
CA TYR A 518 0.49 -29.43 -16.56
C TYR A 518 -0.23 -29.30 -17.90
N LYS A 519 0.47 -29.58 -18.99
CA LYS A 519 -0.11 -29.55 -20.34
C LYS A 519 -1.28 -30.53 -20.46
N GLY A 520 -2.40 -30.08 -21.03
CA GLY A 520 -3.59 -30.93 -21.22
C GLY A 520 -4.42 -31.12 -19.94
N GLU A 521 -4.10 -30.39 -18.87
CA GLU A 521 -4.83 -30.39 -17.61
C GLU A 521 -5.70 -29.13 -17.42
N GLU A 522 -5.79 -28.28 -18.44
CA GLU A 522 -6.62 -27.07 -18.41
C GLU A 522 -8.06 -27.42 -18.01
N TYR A 523 -8.62 -26.66 -17.08
CA TYR A 523 -9.98 -26.81 -16.57
C TYR A 523 -10.28 -28.13 -15.82
N LYS A 524 -9.26 -28.87 -15.36
CA LYS A 524 -9.44 -30.05 -14.50
C LYS A 524 -9.31 -29.67 -13.02
N LEU A 525 -10.23 -30.19 -12.20
CA LEU A 525 -10.23 -29.97 -10.76
C LEU A 525 -9.35 -30.98 -10.02
N PHE A 526 -8.29 -30.49 -9.37
CA PHE A 526 -7.37 -31.29 -8.56
C PHE A 526 -7.64 -31.07 -7.07
N TRP A 527 -8.86 -31.39 -6.66
CA TRP A 527 -9.36 -31.14 -5.32
C TRP A 527 -8.90 -32.22 -4.33
N PRO A 528 -8.58 -31.85 -3.07
CA PRO A 528 -8.22 -32.82 -2.03
C PRO A 528 -9.39 -33.76 -1.70
N ASN A 529 -9.13 -34.84 -0.96
CA ASN A 529 -10.21 -35.73 -0.50
C ASN A 529 -10.93 -35.19 0.74
N GLN A 530 -10.38 -34.16 1.38
CA GLN A 530 -10.86 -33.58 2.62
C GLN A 530 -11.93 -32.50 2.37
N GLN A 531 -13.07 -32.66 3.04
CA GLN A 531 -14.23 -31.77 2.99
C GLN A 531 -14.21 -30.63 4.02
N GLU A 532 -13.03 -30.26 4.51
CA GLU A 532 -12.88 -29.37 5.68
C GLU A 532 -13.48 -27.98 5.47
N PHE A 533 -13.38 -27.43 4.25
CA PHE A 533 -13.92 -26.10 3.97
C PHE A 533 -15.46 -26.09 4.07
N VAL A 534 -16.14 -27.19 3.75
CA VAL A 534 -17.61 -27.31 3.85
C VAL A 534 -18.03 -27.24 5.30
N ARG A 535 -17.31 -27.95 6.17
CA ARG A 535 -17.54 -27.93 7.63
C ARG A 535 -17.27 -26.55 8.21
N MET A 536 -16.20 -25.91 7.77
CA MET A 536 -15.87 -24.55 8.20
C MET A 536 -16.93 -23.55 7.74
N ALA A 537 -17.42 -23.64 6.50
CA ALA A 537 -18.51 -22.81 6.01
C ALA A 537 -19.78 -22.99 6.85
N ALA A 538 -20.17 -24.25 7.13
CA ALA A 538 -21.33 -24.58 7.95
C ALA A 538 -21.25 -24.00 9.37
N ARG A 539 -20.08 -24.08 10.01
CA ARG A 539 -19.82 -23.54 11.36
C ARG A 539 -20.13 -22.04 11.47
N PHE A 540 -19.90 -21.28 10.41
CA PHE A 540 -20.17 -19.84 10.37
C PHE A 540 -21.48 -19.50 9.64
N GLY A 541 -22.22 -20.50 9.17
CA GLY A 541 -23.38 -20.32 8.31
C GLY A 541 -23.06 -19.58 7.00
N ALA A 542 -21.83 -19.74 6.49
CA ALA A 542 -21.35 -19.07 5.29
C ALA A 542 -22.08 -19.59 4.04
N THR A 543 -22.43 -18.68 3.13
CA THR A 543 -23.01 -19.07 1.84
C THR A 543 -21.88 -19.47 0.90
N ILE A 544 -21.92 -20.71 0.40
CA ILE A 544 -20.94 -21.19 -0.59
C ILE A 544 -21.45 -20.79 -1.98
N VAL A 545 -20.60 -20.15 -2.78
CA VAL A 545 -20.91 -19.81 -4.18
C VAL A 545 -19.89 -20.53 -5.06
N PRO A 546 -20.26 -21.66 -5.69
CA PRO A 546 -19.39 -22.31 -6.67
C PRO A 546 -19.25 -21.41 -7.91
N PHE A 547 -18.07 -21.36 -8.53
CA PHE A 547 -17.90 -20.61 -9.77
C PHE A 547 -16.85 -21.23 -10.69
N GLY A 548 -17.03 -21.00 -11.99
CA GLY A 548 -16.05 -21.31 -13.03
C GLY A 548 -15.46 -20.04 -13.64
N ALA A 549 -14.18 -20.11 -14.02
CA ALA A 549 -13.50 -19.08 -14.79
C ALA A 549 -12.79 -19.73 -15.99
N VAL A 550 -12.93 -19.17 -17.18
CA VAL A 550 -12.30 -19.71 -18.41
C VAL A 550 -11.69 -18.61 -19.26
N GLY A 551 -10.71 -18.99 -20.09
CA GLY A 551 -10.02 -18.10 -21.02
C GLY A 551 -8.49 -18.15 -20.93
N GLU A 552 -7.91 -18.94 -20.03
CA GLU A 552 -6.45 -19.07 -19.90
C GLU A 552 -5.77 -19.58 -21.17
N ASP A 553 -6.40 -20.55 -21.82
CA ASP A 553 -5.97 -21.15 -23.08
C ASP A 553 -6.09 -20.18 -24.27
N ASP A 554 -6.91 -19.14 -24.13
CA ASP A 554 -7.00 -18.05 -25.10
C ASP A 554 -5.92 -16.98 -24.88
N MET A 555 -5.32 -16.90 -23.69
CA MET A 555 -4.29 -15.92 -23.36
C MET A 555 -2.90 -16.40 -23.76
N ALA A 556 -2.60 -17.65 -23.43
CA ALA A 556 -1.27 -18.19 -23.63
C ALA A 556 -1.30 -19.69 -23.94
N GLN A 557 -0.20 -20.18 -24.49
CA GLN A 557 0.11 -21.60 -24.63
C GLN A 557 1.16 -21.99 -23.60
N LEU A 558 0.91 -23.08 -22.86
CA LEU A 558 1.91 -23.68 -21.98
C LEU A 558 2.96 -24.42 -22.82
N VAL A 559 4.19 -23.88 -22.88
CA VAL A 559 5.31 -24.42 -23.69
C VAL A 559 6.16 -25.40 -22.90
N LEU A 560 6.49 -25.10 -21.65
CA LEU A 560 7.18 -26.02 -20.74
C LEU A 560 6.45 -26.04 -19.41
N ASP A 561 6.11 -27.24 -18.96
CA ASP A 561 5.62 -27.50 -17.62
C ASP A 561 6.69 -28.17 -16.76
N TYR A 562 6.35 -28.52 -15.53
CA TYR A 562 7.26 -29.21 -14.61
C TYR A 562 7.89 -30.47 -15.22
N ASN A 563 7.10 -31.31 -15.90
CA ASN A 563 7.59 -32.58 -16.45
C ASN A 563 8.63 -32.35 -17.53
N ASP A 564 8.53 -31.26 -18.29
CA ASP A 564 9.54 -30.88 -19.27
C ASP A 564 10.81 -30.32 -18.62
N PHE A 565 10.67 -29.47 -17.60
CA PHE A 565 11.84 -28.98 -16.86
C PHE A 565 12.62 -30.11 -16.20
N MET A 566 11.94 -31.14 -15.69
CA MET A 566 12.60 -32.29 -15.08
C MET A 566 13.43 -33.13 -16.06
N LYS A 567 13.22 -32.97 -17.38
CA LYS A 567 14.02 -33.61 -18.44
C LYS A 567 15.29 -32.81 -18.79
N ILE A 568 15.42 -31.57 -18.32
CA ILE A 568 16.58 -30.70 -18.61
C ILE A 568 17.59 -30.86 -17.47
N PRO A 569 18.79 -31.42 -17.72
CA PRO A 569 19.84 -31.51 -16.71
C PRO A 569 20.20 -30.12 -16.16
N VAL A 570 20.55 -30.02 -14.88
CA VAL A 570 20.80 -28.77 -14.12
C VAL A 570 19.54 -28.04 -13.67
N LEU A 571 18.53 -27.86 -14.54
CA LEU A 571 17.26 -27.23 -14.12
C LEU A 571 16.46 -28.13 -13.17
N ASN A 572 16.53 -29.44 -13.38
CA ASN A 572 15.89 -30.43 -12.52
C ASN A 572 16.41 -30.40 -11.08
N ASP A 573 17.72 -30.29 -10.88
CA ASP A 573 18.36 -30.27 -9.55
C ASP A 573 18.00 -28.98 -8.80
N SER A 574 18.06 -27.83 -9.50
CA SER A 574 17.65 -26.54 -8.91
C SER A 574 16.18 -26.52 -8.52
N LEU A 575 15.29 -27.07 -9.36
CA LEU A 575 13.86 -27.16 -9.04
C LEU A 575 13.58 -28.08 -7.86
N ARG A 576 14.32 -29.19 -7.72
CA ARG A 576 14.21 -30.07 -6.54
C ARG A 576 14.60 -29.34 -5.26
N GLU A 577 15.73 -28.66 -5.26
CA GLU A 577 16.23 -27.89 -4.10
C GLU A 577 15.25 -26.79 -3.67
N VAL A 578 14.68 -26.05 -4.62
CA VAL A 578 13.67 -25.00 -4.33
C VAL A 578 12.43 -25.61 -3.67
N ASN A 579 11.96 -26.76 -4.16
CA ASN A 579 10.77 -27.41 -3.65
C ASN A 579 10.97 -28.08 -2.28
N GLU A 580 12.14 -28.68 -2.04
CA GLU A 580 12.50 -29.24 -0.72
C GLU A 580 12.50 -28.17 0.38
N ASN A 581 12.88 -26.94 0.03
CA ASN A 581 12.95 -25.78 0.93
C ASN A 581 11.67 -24.92 0.98
N SER A 582 10.59 -25.37 0.32
CA SER A 582 9.33 -24.62 0.23
C SER A 582 8.39 -24.89 1.40
N ALA A 583 7.50 -23.93 1.72
CA ALA A 583 6.50 -24.10 2.76
C ALA A 583 5.48 -25.19 2.38
N LYS A 584 5.39 -26.24 3.19
CA LYS A 584 4.43 -27.33 2.99
C LYS A 584 3.07 -27.02 3.62
N VAL A 585 2.00 -27.05 2.82
CA VAL A 585 0.64 -26.76 3.29
C VAL A 585 -0.15 -28.04 3.63
N ARG A 586 0.25 -29.20 3.09
CA ARG A 586 -0.55 -30.45 3.12
C ARG A 586 0.28 -31.73 3.29
N ASP A 587 1.30 -31.71 4.15
CA ASP A 587 2.30 -32.81 4.32
C ASP A 587 1.70 -34.16 4.81
N VAL A 588 0.40 -34.20 5.15
CA VAL A 588 -0.31 -35.39 5.69
C VAL A 588 -1.22 -36.06 4.65
N ASP A 589 -1.35 -35.47 3.46
CA ASP A 589 -2.22 -35.99 2.40
C ASP A 589 -1.48 -37.00 1.53
N SER A 590 -2.15 -38.08 1.11
CA SER A 590 -1.66 -39.02 0.09
C SER A 590 -2.38 -38.76 -1.24
N GLY A 591 -1.65 -38.63 -2.35
CA GLY A 591 -2.21 -38.52 -3.71
C GLY A 591 -1.69 -37.31 -4.52
N GLU A 592 -2.24 -37.09 -5.72
CA GLU A 592 -1.80 -36.06 -6.68
C GLU A 592 -1.82 -34.61 -6.13
N VAL A 593 -2.64 -34.35 -5.11
CA VAL A 593 -2.81 -33.02 -4.48
C VAL A 593 -1.81 -32.76 -3.36
N ALA A 594 -1.12 -33.82 -2.87
CA ALA A 594 -0.08 -33.72 -1.85
C ALA A 594 1.25 -33.20 -2.43
N SER A 595 1.49 -33.45 -3.71
CA SER A 595 2.67 -32.98 -4.45
C SER A 595 2.45 -31.55 -4.93
N GLN A 596 2.56 -30.57 -4.02
CA GLN A 596 2.46 -29.14 -4.33
C GLN A 596 3.78 -28.59 -4.88
N VAL A 597 4.16 -29.05 -6.06
CA VAL A 597 5.39 -28.61 -6.71
C VAL A 597 5.24 -27.19 -7.23
N LEU A 598 6.07 -26.29 -6.72
CA LEU A 598 6.19 -24.92 -7.18
C LEU A 598 7.22 -24.86 -8.31
N PHE A 599 6.80 -24.34 -9.45
CA PHE A 599 7.64 -24.05 -10.60
C PHE A 599 7.06 -22.86 -11.36
N ILE A 600 7.87 -22.22 -12.20
CA ILE A 600 7.40 -21.15 -13.09
C ILE A 600 7.26 -21.74 -14.50
N PRO A 601 6.03 -21.91 -15.03
CA PRO A 601 5.81 -22.44 -16.37
C PRO A 601 6.36 -21.49 -17.44
N LEU A 602 6.86 -22.03 -18.55
CA LEU A 602 7.17 -21.23 -19.73
C LEU A 602 5.91 -21.08 -20.59
N LEU A 603 5.47 -19.85 -20.79
CA LEU A 603 4.26 -19.51 -21.55
C LEU A 603 4.61 -18.78 -22.85
N PHE A 604 3.90 -19.10 -23.93
CA PHE A 604 3.93 -18.35 -25.18
C PHE A 604 2.62 -17.57 -25.36
N PRO A 605 2.65 -16.23 -25.43
CA PRO A 605 1.43 -15.43 -25.52
C PRO A 605 0.71 -15.66 -26.87
N LYS A 606 -0.63 -15.67 -26.84
CA LYS A 606 -1.50 -15.71 -28.03
C LYS A 606 -2.14 -14.35 -28.27
N ILE A 607 -2.79 -14.16 -29.42
CA ILE A 607 -3.74 -13.05 -29.58
C ILE A 607 -4.86 -13.29 -28.56
N PRO A 608 -5.01 -12.44 -27.55
CA PRO A 608 -5.81 -12.78 -26.39
C PRO A 608 -7.28 -12.83 -26.75
N GLY A 609 -7.92 -13.93 -26.38
CA GLY A 609 -9.38 -14.04 -26.31
C GLY A 609 -9.95 -13.26 -25.11
N ARG A 610 -10.98 -13.79 -24.45
CA ARG A 610 -11.62 -13.13 -23.30
C ARG A 610 -11.70 -14.03 -22.08
N LEU A 611 -11.67 -13.42 -20.88
CA LEU A 611 -11.96 -14.11 -19.63
C LEU A 611 -13.46 -14.10 -19.34
N TYR A 612 -14.00 -15.25 -18.96
CA TYR A 612 -15.41 -15.43 -18.63
C TYR A 612 -15.56 -16.04 -17.24
N TYR A 613 -16.52 -15.55 -16.47
CA TYR A 613 -16.80 -16.01 -15.11
C TYR A 613 -18.28 -16.34 -14.99
N LEU A 614 -18.61 -17.45 -14.33
CA LEU A 614 -19.98 -17.81 -13.99
C LEU A 614 -20.02 -18.22 -12.52
N PHE A 615 -20.67 -17.39 -11.71
CA PHE A 615 -20.98 -17.68 -10.32
C PHE A 615 -22.30 -18.46 -10.26
N GLY A 616 -22.23 -19.73 -9.86
CA GLY A 616 -23.37 -20.61 -9.75
C GLY A 616 -24.33 -20.22 -8.61
N LYS A 617 -25.37 -21.02 -8.44
CA LYS A 617 -26.42 -20.75 -7.46
C LYS A 617 -25.85 -20.78 -6.02
N PRO A 618 -26.13 -19.77 -5.18
CA PRO A 618 -25.65 -19.76 -3.80
C PRO A 618 -26.20 -20.93 -2.97
N ILE A 619 -25.31 -21.63 -2.27
CA ILE A 619 -25.61 -22.77 -1.41
C ILE A 619 -25.55 -22.34 0.06
N VAL A 620 -26.70 -22.23 0.70
CA VAL A 620 -26.83 -21.78 2.10
C VAL A 620 -26.49 -22.91 3.06
N THR A 621 -25.48 -22.70 3.91
CA THR A 621 -25.09 -23.66 4.96
C THR A 621 -25.63 -23.29 6.35
N LYS A 622 -26.16 -22.06 6.51
CA LYS A 622 -26.75 -21.57 7.75
C LYS A 622 -27.83 -22.55 8.27
N GLY A 623 -27.72 -22.94 9.53
CA GLY A 623 -28.61 -23.92 10.17
C GLY A 623 -28.30 -25.38 9.85
N ARG A 624 -27.24 -25.68 9.07
CA ARG A 624 -26.83 -27.05 8.71
C ARG A 624 -25.58 -27.53 9.45
N GLU A 625 -25.15 -26.84 10.51
CA GLU A 625 -23.90 -27.14 11.24
C GLU A 625 -23.88 -28.57 11.78
N GLU A 626 -24.89 -28.97 12.57
CA GLU A 626 -24.97 -30.32 13.13
C GLU A 626 -25.06 -31.39 12.03
N PHE A 627 -25.84 -31.12 10.97
CA PHE A 627 -25.99 -32.03 9.84
C PHE A 627 -24.67 -32.27 9.09
N LEU A 628 -23.84 -31.23 8.95
CA LEU A 628 -22.56 -31.26 8.25
C LEU A 628 -21.37 -31.66 9.14
N LYS A 629 -21.59 -31.93 10.44
CA LYS A 629 -20.59 -32.64 11.26
C LYS A 629 -20.41 -34.09 10.77
N ASP A 630 -21.49 -34.72 10.33
CA ASP A 630 -21.43 -36.06 9.73
C ASP A 630 -20.53 -36.07 8.49
N LYS A 631 -19.66 -37.09 8.42
CA LYS A 631 -18.62 -37.18 7.38
C LYS A 631 -19.23 -37.38 6.00
N LYS A 632 -20.29 -38.17 5.88
CA LYS A 632 -20.96 -38.49 4.61
C LYS A 632 -21.71 -37.27 4.09
N ASN A 633 -22.52 -36.62 4.92
CA ASN A 633 -23.26 -35.42 4.54
C ASN A 633 -22.34 -34.28 4.08
N ALA A 634 -21.22 -34.08 4.79
CA ALA A 634 -20.22 -33.08 4.38
C ALA A 634 -19.53 -33.43 3.06
N ASN A 635 -19.29 -34.73 2.80
CA ASN A 635 -18.73 -35.22 1.55
C ASN A 635 -19.72 -35.09 0.37
N ASP A 636 -21.01 -35.33 0.61
CA ASP A 636 -22.06 -35.17 -0.40
C ASP A 636 -22.17 -33.70 -0.83
N LEU A 637 -22.14 -32.77 0.14
CA LEU A 637 -22.11 -31.33 -0.17
C LEU A 637 -20.80 -30.92 -0.85
N TYR A 638 -19.65 -31.47 -0.43
CA TYR A 638 -18.36 -31.23 -1.08
C TYR A 638 -18.38 -31.61 -2.56
N ASN A 639 -18.87 -32.82 -2.87
CA ASN A 639 -19.00 -33.31 -4.24
C ASN A 639 -20.01 -32.47 -5.04
N HIS A 640 -21.12 -32.07 -4.42
CA HIS A 640 -22.08 -31.18 -5.06
C HIS A 640 -21.43 -29.84 -5.46
N VAL A 641 -20.69 -29.19 -4.56
CA VAL A 641 -19.96 -27.94 -4.87
C VAL A 641 -18.96 -28.16 -6.01
N LYS A 642 -18.21 -29.28 -5.97
CA LYS A 642 -17.27 -29.65 -7.05
C LYS A 642 -17.99 -29.78 -8.40
N SER A 643 -19.11 -30.50 -8.45
CA SER A 643 -19.90 -30.66 -9.68
C SER A 643 -20.47 -29.35 -10.19
N GLU A 644 -20.90 -28.43 -9.32
CA GLU A 644 -21.38 -27.10 -9.75
C GLU A 644 -20.25 -26.26 -10.39
N VAL A 645 -19.01 -26.38 -9.90
CA VAL A 645 -17.84 -25.75 -10.54
C VAL A 645 -17.58 -26.36 -11.93
N GLU A 646 -17.61 -27.69 -12.05
CA GLU A 646 -17.43 -28.39 -13.33
C GLU A 646 -18.52 -28.00 -14.35
N LEU A 647 -19.78 -27.91 -13.91
CA LEU A 647 -20.90 -27.45 -14.73
C LEU A 647 -20.70 -26.00 -15.21
N SER A 648 -20.22 -25.13 -14.31
CA SER A 648 -19.93 -23.72 -14.65
C SER A 648 -18.82 -23.62 -15.71
N LEU A 649 -17.74 -24.38 -15.55
CA LEU A 649 -16.65 -24.46 -16.54
C LEU A 649 -17.16 -24.98 -17.89
N ALA A 650 -17.89 -26.09 -17.89
CA ALA A 650 -18.42 -26.71 -19.11
C ALA A 650 -19.37 -25.75 -19.87
N TYR A 651 -20.24 -25.06 -19.14
CA TYR A 651 -21.12 -24.03 -19.70
C TYR A 651 -20.32 -22.92 -20.37
N LEU A 652 -19.33 -22.36 -19.68
CA LEU A 652 -18.53 -21.25 -20.22
C LEU A 652 -17.66 -21.67 -21.41
N ILE A 653 -17.04 -22.86 -21.37
CA ILE A 653 -16.24 -23.42 -22.49
C ILE A 653 -17.09 -23.53 -23.75
N LYS A 654 -18.37 -23.90 -23.60
CA LYS A 654 -19.33 -23.96 -24.71
C LYS A 654 -19.73 -22.56 -25.17
N LYS A 655 -20.24 -21.74 -24.26
CA LYS A 655 -20.85 -20.43 -24.57
C LYS A 655 -19.87 -19.39 -25.09
N ARG A 656 -18.61 -19.39 -24.63
CA ARG A 656 -17.60 -18.45 -25.16
C ARG A 656 -17.37 -18.58 -26.67
N LYS A 657 -17.70 -19.72 -27.28
CA LYS A 657 -17.61 -19.92 -28.74
C LYS A 657 -18.66 -19.10 -29.51
N GLU A 658 -19.75 -18.70 -28.85
CA GLU A 658 -20.81 -17.86 -29.40
C GLU A 658 -20.51 -16.37 -29.24
N ASP A 659 -19.41 -15.98 -28.57
CA ASP A 659 -19.07 -14.57 -28.36
C ASP A 659 -18.44 -13.92 -29.61
N PRO A 660 -19.13 -12.98 -30.28
CA PRO A 660 -18.57 -12.27 -31.44
C PRO A 660 -17.40 -11.35 -31.05
N TYR A 661 -17.23 -11.06 -29.77
CA TYR A 661 -16.19 -10.21 -29.21
C TYR A 661 -15.18 -11.01 -28.38
N ARG A 662 -15.03 -12.32 -28.64
CA ARG A 662 -13.96 -13.12 -28.01
C ARG A 662 -12.59 -12.60 -28.39
N SER A 663 -12.38 -12.27 -29.67
CA SER A 663 -11.09 -11.78 -30.19
C SER A 663 -10.78 -10.36 -29.70
N LEU A 664 -9.51 -10.08 -29.41
CA LEU A 664 -9.02 -8.72 -29.15
C LEU A 664 -9.32 -7.75 -30.31
N ILE A 665 -9.26 -8.21 -31.56
CA ILE A 665 -9.44 -7.35 -32.74
C ILE A 665 -10.87 -6.80 -32.75
N ASP A 666 -11.87 -7.68 -32.65
CA ASP A 666 -13.28 -7.31 -32.68
C ASP A 666 -13.65 -6.36 -31.53
N ARG A 667 -13.09 -6.60 -30.33
CA ARG A 667 -13.27 -5.70 -29.18
C ARG A 667 -12.63 -4.34 -29.38
N THR A 668 -11.45 -4.30 -30.00
CA THR A 668 -10.74 -3.04 -30.26
C THR A 668 -11.51 -2.22 -31.29
N VAL A 669 -12.01 -2.86 -32.35
CA VAL A 669 -12.88 -2.22 -33.35
C VAL A 669 -14.16 -1.70 -32.69
N TYR A 670 -14.81 -2.50 -31.85
CA TYR A 670 -16.00 -2.08 -31.13
C TYR A 670 -15.75 -0.83 -30.27
N ARG A 671 -14.67 -0.81 -29.48
CA ARG A 671 -14.29 0.34 -28.63
C ARG A 671 -13.89 1.58 -29.42
N ALA A 672 -13.44 1.42 -30.67
CA ALA A 672 -13.12 2.55 -31.54
C ALA A 672 -14.40 3.19 -32.13
N ILE A 673 -15.42 2.37 -32.41
CA ILE A 673 -16.70 2.82 -32.99
C ILE A 673 -17.64 3.34 -31.90
N TYR A 674 -17.74 2.63 -30.79
CA TYR A 674 -18.62 2.92 -29.67
C TYR A 674 -17.76 3.42 -28.51
N SER A 675 -18.18 4.50 -27.83
CA SER A 675 -17.36 5.12 -26.77
C SER A 675 -16.93 4.09 -25.71
N SER A 676 -15.73 4.25 -25.17
CA SER A 676 -15.13 3.37 -24.16
C SER A 676 -15.95 3.21 -22.86
N GLN A 677 -17.01 4.00 -22.69
CA GLN A 677 -17.94 3.91 -21.55
C GLN A 677 -18.91 2.71 -21.65
N HIS A 678 -19.12 2.15 -22.84
CA HIS A 678 -20.02 1.02 -23.02
C HIS A 678 -19.26 -0.29 -22.77
N GLU A 679 -19.78 -1.13 -21.87
CA GLU A 679 -19.22 -2.47 -21.65
C GLU A 679 -19.33 -3.28 -22.93
N VAL A 680 -18.21 -3.84 -23.40
CA VAL A 680 -18.17 -4.57 -24.66
C VAL A 680 -19.12 -5.77 -24.56
N PRO A 681 -20.09 -5.92 -25.50
CA PRO A 681 -21.06 -7.00 -25.47
C PRO A 681 -20.40 -8.39 -25.47
N THR A 682 -21.20 -9.41 -25.20
CA THR A 682 -20.80 -10.82 -25.26
C THR A 682 -22.03 -11.66 -25.62
N PHE A 683 -21.96 -12.98 -25.55
CA PHE A 683 -23.10 -13.87 -25.77
C PHE A 683 -24.22 -13.65 -24.74
N ASP A 684 -25.44 -14.03 -25.10
CA ASP A 684 -26.56 -14.03 -24.16
C ASP A 684 -26.61 -15.35 -23.36
N PRO A 685 -26.76 -15.25 -22.03
CA PRO A 685 -26.65 -16.39 -21.12
C PRO A 685 -27.77 -17.42 -21.29
#